data_AF-A0AAX4IFG6-F1
#
_entry.id   AF-A0AAX4IFG6-F1
#
_cell.length_a   1.000
_cell.length_b   1.000
_cell.length_c   1.000
_cell.angle_alpha   90.00
_cell.angle_beta   90.00
_cell.angle_gamma   90.00
#
_symmetry.space_group_name_H-M   'P 1'
#
loop_
_entity.id
_entity.type
_entity.pdbx_description
1 polymer ?
#
loop_
_entity_poly.entity_id
_entity_poly.type
_entity_poly.pdbx_seq_one_letter_code
_entity_poly.pdbx_strand_id
1 'polypeptide(L)'
;MPPSTRKKRTAVLSTLGNDWGSTAIRLFFYYIEEQRLEWVNNRAASNKCDETRYHNGSWSGYIDVSGNGPVYTGDDVPSAFQIPAKLIIGKGKGIDETNPLLAVVERNKGNATFNRRCEEGPVAAVRAFAAQIEMHVQSKNKPLEIVDFGLTVPAHWTLDEMENYVKVLKRGLPRSLRQGDSRLRNLYFMTEVEAFAHFFFHDPDRVEEVLGAIIRHFVLFLDFGGHSMNGCNFFIRGADGTFAFIRAQEPFGVVGGSAQWEAAVGEFCAKNTVSSGGAMFKVTPEIYNRLLKKFREELRMLVRDVFSDIELRAKLPEGPNGGSGDVWTTISANQSAAFFREATSAPLHLAQSQIKELARLQRRCPGVGAKVIVSGGTAKNETVQGVLRDICKAAGLDEPVFVHDNMGSHESFNIARGAALATAANMTLLQFMENGAVFGIQMLQGDRANTDKYWDDKAHIVLSRKGREWREGQPYVVTVSGADRFKIICEPLSDKASRRKYLDCTNTYDVLDLLVPDRGDWIFSLKMAPGDEGLLLERTKVSGPDRETQKLHLEMEFRRSQLCFLVNADESIESLHMGLGVTADGELVALTDKLEQSLELKKEQAMREAETSAAVSLGDPYDDYHSPPPTAAATAAAARPSLRRARSPDEAAEDERPQKRSGRWKPQGRLPELKLAPCRYVEEFRAGDLQEEGEDQDSFGSSDESYHEADTSRDSSASLGALS
;
A
#
# COMPACT_ATOMS: atom_id res chain seq x y z
N MET A 1 -50.97 26.01 -23.42
CA MET A 1 -49.50 25.82 -23.47
C MET A 1 -49.21 24.34 -23.26
N PRO A 2 -48.39 23.69 -24.09
CA PRO A 2 -48.01 22.30 -23.87
C PRO A 2 -47.07 22.20 -22.65
N PRO A 3 -47.00 21.04 -21.97
CA PRO A 3 -46.10 20.85 -20.85
C PRO A 3 -44.67 21.00 -21.36
N SER A 4 -43.93 21.95 -20.79
CA SER A 4 -42.48 22.08 -20.99
C SER A 4 -41.83 20.74 -20.63
N THR A 5 -41.34 20.03 -21.64
CA THR A 5 -40.42 18.91 -21.48
C THR A 5 -39.13 19.44 -20.86
N ARG A 6 -39.09 19.52 -19.52
CA ARG A 6 -37.84 19.67 -18.78
C ARG A 6 -36.98 18.47 -19.14
N LYS A 7 -36.04 18.64 -20.06
CA LYS A 7 -34.90 17.71 -20.21
C LYS A 7 -34.33 17.53 -18.80
N LYS A 8 -34.46 16.32 -18.24
CA LYS A 8 -33.71 15.95 -17.04
C LYS A 8 -32.25 16.19 -17.39
N ARG A 9 -31.62 17.19 -16.75
CA ARG A 9 -30.19 17.42 -16.90
C ARG A 9 -29.49 16.19 -16.33
N THR A 10 -28.69 15.53 -17.15
CA THR A 10 -27.85 14.41 -16.73
C THR A 10 -26.86 14.92 -15.68
N ALA A 11 -26.79 14.24 -14.54
CA ALA A 11 -25.78 14.55 -13.54
C ALA A 11 -24.41 14.15 -14.08
N VAL A 12 -23.38 14.90 -13.68
CA VAL A 12 -22.00 14.55 -14.05
C VAL A 12 -21.49 13.51 -13.07
N LEU A 13 -20.99 12.39 -13.57
CA LEU A 13 -20.50 11.30 -12.75
C LEU A 13 -19.09 11.58 -12.23
N SER A 14 -18.84 11.31 -10.95
CA SER A 14 -17.53 11.47 -10.32
C SER A 14 -17.26 10.36 -9.32
N THR A 15 -15.98 10.02 -9.14
CA THR A 15 -15.51 9.33 -7.93
C THR A 15 -15.03 10.37 -6.92
N LEU A 16 -15.04 10.01 -5.63
CA LEU A 16 -14.45 10.82 -4.57
C LEU A 16 -13.29 10.04 -3.92
N GLY A 17 -12.09 10.58 -3.97
CA GLY A 17 -10.96 10.14 -3.15
C GLY A 17 -10.96 10.86 -1.81
N ASN A 18 -10.80 10.12 -0.72
CA ASN A 18 -10.69 10.63 0.64
C ASN A 18 -9.41 10.12 1.30
N ASP A 19 -8.49 11.04 1.51
CA ASP A 19 -7.32 10.85 2.36
C ASP A 19 -7.61 11.36 3.76
N TRP A 20 -7.86 10.43 4.70
CA TRP A 20 -7.95 10.78 6.11
C TRP A 20 -6.60 10.58 6.77
N GLY A 21 -5.71 11.55 6.58
CA GLY A 21 -4.43 11.62 7.26
C GLY A 21 -4.60 11.89 8.77
N SER A 22 -3.58 11.58 9.56
CA SER A 22 -3.63 11.80 11.00
C SER A 22 -3.69 13.28 11.38
N THR A 23 -3.07 14.15 10.58
CA THR A 23 -3.04 15.59 10.82
C THR A 23 -4.08 16.37 10.03
N ALA A 24 -4.48 15.86 8.85
CA ALA A 24 -5.41 16.52 7.97
C ALA A 24 -6.22 15.52 7.13
N ILE A 25 -7.42 15.93 6.77
CA ILE A 25 -8.33 15.23 5.85
C ILE A 25 -8.34 15.99 4.52
N ARG A 26 -8.22 15.26 3.42
CA ARG A 26 -8.13 15.81 2.07
C ARG A 26 -9.03 15.04 1.12
N LEU A 27 -9.68 15.76 0.23
CA LEU A 27 -10.71 15.22 -0.65
C LEU A 27 -10.44 15.62 -2.10
N PHE A 28 -10.77 14.72 -3.02
CA PHE A 28 -10.53 14.92 -4.44
C PHE A 28 -11.63 14.30 -5.31
N PHE A 29 -12.20 15.07 -6.23
CA PHE A 29 -13.11 14.58 -7.26
C PHE A 29 -12.33 14.18 -8.52
N TYR A 30 -12.72 13.04 -9.10
CA TYR A 30 -12.39 12.69 -10.47
C TYR A 30 -13.68 12.61 -11.28
N TYR A 31 -13.88 13.57 -12.19
CA TYR A 31 -15.00 13.64 -13.10
C TYR A 31 -14.77 12.64 -14.24
N ILE A 32 -15.53 11.54 -14.24
CA ILE A 32 -15.25 10.35 -15.05
C ILE A 32 -15.30 10.67 -16.55
N GLU A 33 -16.35 11.35 -16.99
CA GLU A 33 -16.56 11.69 -18.42
C GLU A 33 -15.57 12.76 -18.91
N GLU A 34 -15.17 13.68 -18.02
CA GLU A 34 -14.26 14.78 -18.34
C GLU A 34 -12.79 14.41 -18.18
N GLN A 35 -12.50 13.24 -17.58
CA GLN A 35 -11.16 12.83 -17.13
C GLN A 35 -10.44 13.94 -16.35
N ARG A 36 -11.22 14.68 -15.56
CA ARG A 36 -10.77 15.92 -14.91
C ARG A 36 -10.69 15.73 -13.41
N LEU A 37 -9.62 16.27 -12.84
CA LEU A 37 -9.29 16.23 -11.44
C LEU A 37 -9.62 17.58 -10.79
N GLU A 38 -10.34 17.57 -9.66
CA GLU A 38 -10.62 18.76 -8.85
C GLU A 38 -10.55 18.43 -7.36
N TRP A 39 -9.70 19.12 -6.60
CA TRP A 39 -9.72 18.98 -5.14
C TRP A 39 -10.98 19.61 -4.52
N VAL A 40 -11.40 19.11 -3.36
CA VAL A 40 -12.49 19.75 -2.60
C VAL A 40 -11.86 20.69 -1.58
N ASN A 41 -11.98 22.00 -1.84
CA ASN A 41 -11.38 23.02 -0.99
C ASN A 41 -12.25 23.32 0.24
N ASN A 42 -11.68 23.21 1.45
CA ASN A 42 -12.27 23.70 2.69
C ASN A 42 -12.33 25.25 2.74
N ARG A 43 -13.29 25.84 2.00
CA ARG A 43 -13.49 27.29 1.91
C ARG A 43 -13.83 27.95 3.26
N ALA A 44 -14.40 27.19 4.19
CA ALA A 44 -14.81 27.69 5.50
C ALA A 44 -13.60 28.04 6.39
N ALA A 45 -12.44 27.46 6.09
CA ALA A 45 -11.25 27.58 6.92
C ALA A 45 -10.06 28.26 6.22
N SER A 46 -10.21 28.75 4.98
CA SER A 46 -9.08 29.23 4.19
C SER A 46 -8.28 30.37 4.83
N ASN A 47 -8.90 31.14 5.73
CA ASN A 47 -8.27 32.24 6.48
C ASN A 47 -7.85 31.85 7.92
N LYS A 48 -8.15 30.62 8.34
CA LYS A 48 -7.94 30.13 9.71
C LYS A 48 -7.01 28.93 9.79
N CYS A 49 -6.67 28.35 8.64
CA CYS A 49 -5.83 27.17 8.53
C CYS A 49 -4.53 27.38 9.31
N ASP A 50 -4.23 26.44 10.22
CA ASP A 50 -2.91 26.36 10.82
C ASP A 50 -1.95 25.78 9.79
N GLU A 51 -1.49 26.65 8.90
CA GLU A 51 -0.57 26.25 7.84
C GLU A 51 0.70 25.64 8.41
N THR A 52 1.02 25.83 9.71
CA THR A 52 2.12 25.17 10.44
C THR A 52 1.99 23.64 10.50
N ARG A 53 0.76 23.12 10.41
CA ARG A 53 0.43 21.71 10.60
C ARG A 53 0.00 21.01 9.30
N TYR A 54 -0.71 21.68 8.40
CA TYR A 54 -1.16 21.13 7.12
C TYR A 54 -1.47 22.21 6.08
N HIS A 55 -1.59 21.84 4.80
CA HIS A 55 -1.79 22.80 3.71
C HIS A 55 -3.23 23.36 3.71
N ASN A 56 -3.35 24.62 3.29
CA ASN A 56 -4.64 25.29 3.08
C ASN A 56 -5.57 24.49 2.17
N GLY A 57 -6.88 24.58 2.44
CA GLY A 57 -7.92 23.81 1.77
C GLY A 57 -8.16 22.41 2.34
N SER A 58 -7.33 21.95 3.27
CA SER A 58 -7.56 20.71 4.02
C SER A 58 -8.52 20.94 5.20
N TRP A 59 -9.01 19.85 5.79
CA TRP A 59 -9.68 19.88 7.10
C TRP A 59 -8.73 19.35 8.16
N SER A 60 -8.82 19.88 9.38
CA SER A 60 -8.09 19.32 10.52
C SER A 60 -8.42 17.84 10.72
N GLY A 61 -7.39 17.01 10.89
CA GLY A 61 -7.52 15.61 11.25
C GLY A 61 -7.72 15.39 12.75
N TYR A 62 -7.77 16.45 13.57
CA TYR A 62 -7.88 16.38 15.03
C TYR A 62 -9.31 16.59 15.52
N ILE A 63 -9.63 16.03 16.69
CA ILE A 63 -10.91 16.18 17.39
C ILE A 63 -10.70 16.71 18.81
N ASP A 64 -11.69 17.42 19.33
CA ASP A 64 -11.65 18.07 20.64
C ASP A 64 -12.24 17.16 21.72
N VAL A 65 -11.39 16.64 22.60
CA VAL A 65 -11.76 15.59 23.57
C VAL A 65 -11.95 16.08 25.00
N SER A 66 -11.79 17.39 25.23
CA SER A 66 -12.08 18.01 26.53
C SER A 66 -12.95 19.26 26.40
N GLY A 67 -13.41 19.79 27.53
CA GLY A 67 -14.25 20.98 27.59
C GLY A 67 -15.72 20.75 27.20
N ASN A 68 -16.48 21.84 27.20
CA ASN A 68 -17.93 21.86 26.92
C ASN A 68 -18.28 22.37 25.51
N GLY A 69 -17.28 22.78 24.73
CA GLY A 69 -17.45 23.27 23.36
C GLY A 69 -17.69 22.15 22.33
N PRO A 70 -17.72 22.49 21.03
CA PRO A 70 -17.85 21.53 19.94
C PRO A 70 -16.78 20.43 20.01
N VAL A 71 -17.12 19.21 19.55
CA VAL A 71 -16.18 18.07 19.48
C VAL A 71 -15.25 18.12 18.26
N TYR A 72 -15.52 19.06 17.36
CA TYR A 72 -14.72 19.33 16.18
C TYR A 72 -14.86 20.81 15.83
N THR A 73 -13.76 21.53 15.95
CA THR A 73 -13.65 22.96 15.65
C THR A 73 -12.99 23.24 14.30
N GLY A 74 -12.55 22.18 13.60
CA GLY A 74 -11.81 22.31 12.35
C GLY A 74 -10.48 23.03 12.59
N ASP A 75 -10.35 24.22 12.02
CA ASP A 75 -9.14 25.04 12.00
C ASP A 75 -9.12 26.15 13.08
N ASP A 76 -10.19 26.29 13.88
CA ASP A 76 -10.20 27.24 14.99
C ASP A 76 -9.25 26.76 16.12
N VAL A 77 -8.51 27.68 16.75
CA VAL A 77 -7.66 27.35 17.91
C VAL A 77 -8.56 26.91 19.07
N PRO A 78 -8.51 25.64 19.51
CA PRO A 78 -9.47 25.15 20.47
C PRO A 78 -9.04 25.47 21.89
N SER A 79 -10.03 25.78 22.73
CA SER A 79 -9.90 25.80 24.19
C SER A 79 -9.99 24.40 24.80
N ALA A 80 -9.63 23.36 24.03
CA ALA A 80 -9.77 21.95 24.36
C ALA A 80 -8.51 21.17 23.99
N PHE A 81 -8.30 20.03 24.66
CA PHE A 81 -7.27 19.07 24.28
C PHE A 81 -7.68 18.39 22.99
N GLN A 82 -6.72 18.23 22.09
CA GLN A 82 -6.94 17.61 20.80
C GLN A 82 -6.20 16.28 20.69
N ILE A 83 -6.80 15.33 20.00
CA ILE A 83 -6.13 14.11 19.55
C ILE A 83 -6.45 13.85 18.07
N PRO A 84 -5.58 13.13 17.33
CA PRO A 84 -5.88 12.73 15.95
C PRO A 84 -7.16 11.87 15.90
N ALA A 85 -8.12 12.21 15.04
CA ALA A 85 -9.33 11.40 14.85
C ALA A 85 -9.00 9.99 14.35
N LYS A 86 -7.95 9.87 13.53
CA LYS A 86 -7.46 8.60 12.99
C LYS A 86 -7.05 7.61 14.08
N LEU A 87 -6.54 8.10 15.21
CA LEU A 87 -6.22 7.29 16.39
C LEU A 87 -7.47 6.56 16.92
N ILE A 88 -8.60 7.28 16.97
CA ILE A 88 -9.88 6.76 17.46
C ILE A 88 -10.53 5.83 16.42
N ILE A 89 -10.50 6.22 15.14
CA ILE A 89 -11.03 5.39 14.05
C ILE A 89 -10.26 4.06 13.98
N GLY A 90 -8.93 4.10 14.08
CA GLY A 90 -8.07 2.92 14.08
C GLY A 90 -7.97 2.20 15.43
N LYS A 91 -8.68 2.66 16.49
CA LYS A 91 -8.61 2.09 17.85
C LYS A 91 -7.18 1.90 18.38
N GLY A 92 -6.25 2.78 18.00
CA GLY A 92 -4.83 2.65 18.39
C GLY A 92 -4.08 1.49 17.75
N LYS A 93 -4.57 0.91 16.65
CA LYS A 93 -3.91 -0.22 15.98
C LYS A 93 -2.45 0.10 15.63
N GLY A 94 -1.55 -0.80 16.01
CA GLY A 94 -0.12 -0.70 15.74
C GLY A 94 0.65 0.22 16.68
N ILE A 95 -0.02 0.82 17.67
CA ILE A 95 0.59 1.72 18.65
C ILE A 95 0.91 0.93 19.93
N ASP A 96 2.12 1.08 20.45
CA ASP A 96 2.51 0.52 21.74
C ASP A 96 1.88 1.28 22.91
N GLU A 97 1.69 0.62 24.06
CA GLU A 97 1.05 1.22 25.25
C GLU A 97 1.83 2.42 25.83
N THR A 98 3.13 2.50 25.55
CA THR A 98 4.01 3.59 26.00
C THR A 98 4.02 4.80 25.08
N ASN A 99 3.32 4.71 23.95
CA ASN A 99 3.39 5.74 22.92
C ASN A 99 2.72 7.04 23.38
N PRO A 100 3.37 8.20 23.22
CA PRO A 100 2.83 9.48 23.69
C PRO A 100 1.50 9.86 23.03
N LEU A 101 1.17 9.30 21.85
CA LEU A 101 -0.15 9.50 21.22
C LEU A 101 -1.31 8.96 22.08
N LEU A 102 -1.06 7.96 22.92
CA LEU A 102 -2.06 7.38 23.82
C LEU A 102 -2.16 8.12 25.16
N ALA A 103 -1.25 9.05 25.47
CA ALA A 103 -1.17 9.67 26.79
C ALA A 103 -2.47 10.37 27.22
N VAL A 104 -3.18 11.03 26.30
CA VAL A 104 -4.48 11.65 26.58
C VAL A 104 -5.58 10.60 26.76
N VAL A 105 -5.54 9.53 25.96
CA VAL A 105 -6.50 8.42 26.02
C VAL A 105 -6.40 7.69 27.36
N GLU A 106 -5.19 7.30 27.76
CA GLU A 106 -4.95 6.57 29.01
C GLU A 106 -5.28 7.42 30.24
N ARG A 107 -4.95 8.72 30.24
CA ARG A 107 -5.33 9.65 31.32
C ARG A 107 -6.85 9.79 31.51
N ASN A 108 -7.64 9.47 30.49
CA ASN A 108 -9.09 9.59 30.51
C ASN A 108 -9.81 8.23 30.40
N LYS A 109 -9.10 7.12 30.65
CA LYS A 109 -9.69 5.78 30.62
C LYS A 109 -10.87 5.69 31.58
N GLY A 110 -12.01 5.21 31.06
CA GLY A 110 -13.26 5.11 31.83
C GLY A 110 -14.05 6.42 31.98
N ASN A 111 -13.56 7.55 31.47
CA ASN A 111 -14.31 8.81 31.50
C ASN A 111 -15.40 8.81 30.41
N ALA A 112 -16.67 8.73 30.84
CA ALA A 112 -17.82 8.69 29.94
C ALA A 112 -17.94 9.93 29.03
N THR A 113 -17.55 11.12 29.51
CA THR A 113 -17.57 12.34 28.70
C THR A 113 -16.50 12.28 27.61
N PHE A 114 -15.29 11.86 27.96
CA PHE A 114 -14.21 11.67 26.99
C PHE A 114 -14.58 10.65 25.92
N ASN A 115 -15.11 9.50 26.32
CA ASN A 115 -15.53 8.44 25.40
C ASN A 115 -16.60 8.93 24.42
N ARG A 116 -17.64 9.62 24.93
CA ARG A 116 -18.67 10.21 24.08
C ARG A 116 -18.07 11.20 23.07
N ARG A 117 -17.17 12.07 23.50
CA ARG A 117 -16.50 13.04 22.60
C ARG A 117 -15.63 12.34 21.55
N CYS A 118 -14.94 11.26 21.91
CA CYS A 118 -14.17 10.44 20.95
C CYS A 118 -15.09 9.77 19.91
N GLU A 119 -16.29 9.34 20.28
CA GLU A 119 -17.25 8.77 19.34
C GLU A 119 -17.91 9.83 18.42
N GLU A 120 -18.18 11.03 18.95
CA GLU A 120 -18.84 12.11 18.23
C GLU A 120 -17.89 12.92 17.34
N GLY A 121 -16.63 13.09 17.76
CA GLY A 121 -15.62 13.90 17.07
C GLY A 121 -15.39 13.51 15.61
N PRO A 122 -15.03 12.25 15.30
CA PRO A 122 -14.82 11.80 13.94
C PRO A 122 -16.08 11.96 13.08
N VAL A 123 -17.27 11.72 13.65
CA VAL A 123 -18.54 11.92 12.96
C VAL A 123 -18.77 13.40 12.63
N ALA A 124 -18.40 14.31 13.54
CA ALA A 124 -18.46 15.74 13.31
C ALA A 124 -17.48 16.22 12.23
N ALA A 125 -16.27 15.65 12.17
CA ALA A 125 -15.31 15.90 11.09
C ALA A 125 -15.88 15.48 9.72
N VAL A 126 -16.55 14.31 9.64
CA VAL A 126 -17.26 13.89 8.41
C VAL A 126 -18.34 14.87 8.02
N ARG A 127 -19.17 15.33 8.96
CA ARG A 127 -20.22 16.32 8.67
C ARG A 127 -19.64 17.61 8.10
N ALA A 128 -18.49 18.05 8.61
CA ALA A 128 -17.84 19.28 8.15
C ALA A 128 -17.43 19.19 6.68
N PHE A 129 -16.74 18.13 6.25
CA PHE A 129 -16.38 17.99 4.84
C PHE A 129 -17.58 17.63 3.96
N ALA A 130 -18.56 16.88 4.49
CA ALA A 130 -19.74 16.48 3.75
C ALA A 130 -20.62 17.67 3.36
N ALA A 131 -20.67 18.72 4.20
CA ALA A 131 -21.36 19.96 3.86
C ALA A 131 -20.78 20.61 2.60
N GLN A 132 -19.44 20.57 2.41
CA GLN A 132 -18.82 21.07 1.18
C GLN A 132 -19.13 20.17 -0.01
N ILE A 133 -19.09 18.84 0.16
CA ILE A 133 -19.48 17.89 -0.90
C ILE A 133 -20.93 18.15 -1.35
N GLU A 134 -21.86 18.37 -0.43
CA GLU A 134 -23.27 18.65 -0.75
C GLU A 134 -23.44 19.89 -1.63
N MET A 135 -22.61 20.93 -1.44
CA MET A 135 -22.64 22.12 -2.29
C MET A 135 -22.33 21.80 -3.76
N HIS A 136 -21.41 20.86 -4.02
CA HIS A 136 -21.10 20.40 -5.37
C HIS A 136 -22.23 19.53 -5.94
N VAL A 137 -22.74 18.59 -5.14
CA VAL A 137 -23.83 17.68 -5.55
C VAL A 137 -25.13 18.41 -5.85
N GLN A 138 -25.47 19.44 -5.06
CA GLN A 138 -26.71 20.22 -5.19
C GLN A 138 -26.58 21.41 -6.16
N SER A 139 -25.44 21.57 -6.84
CA SER A 139 -25.21 22.69 -7.76
C SER A 139 -26.26 22.74 -8.88
N LYS A 140 -26.93 23.89 -9.02
CA LYS A 140 -28.02 24.11 -10.00
C LYS A 140 -27.55 24.06 -11.47
N ASN A 141 -26.27 24.36 -11.71
CA ASN A 141 -25.72 24.47 -13.06
C ASN A 141 -25.15 23.14 -13.57
N LYS A 142 -24.58 22.33 -12.68
CA LYS A 142 -23.91 21.08 -13.01
C LYS A 142 -23.97 20.14 -11.78
N PRO A 143 -25.11 19.46 -11.54
CA PRO A 143 -25.25 18.58 -10.39
C PRO A 143 -24.27 17.41 -10.53
N LEU A 144 -23.58 17.11 -9.44
CA LEU A 144 -22.60 16.03 -9.35
C LEU A 144 -23.24 14.78 -8.77
N GLU A 145 -23.04 13.63 -9.40
CA GLU A 145 -23.36 12.32 -8.84
C GLU A 145 -22.06 11.59 -8.49
N ILE A 146 -21.86 11.34 -7.21
CA ILE A 146 -20.71 10.56 -6.72
C ILE A 146 -21.09 9.09 -6.80
N VAL A 147 -20.43 8.35 -7.70
CA VAL A 147 -20.74 6.93 -7.95
C VAL A 147 -20.01 6.02 -6.97
N ASP A 148 -18.75 6.32 -6.65
CA ASP A 148 -17.86 5.49 -5.84
C ASP A 148 -16.99 6.35 -4.90
N PHE A 149 -16.61 5.78 -3.75
CA PHE A 149 -15.74 6.42 -2.75
C PHE A 149 -14.45 5.62 -2.58
N GLY A 150 -13.31 6.26 -2.85
CA GLY A 150 -11.97 5.76 -2.50
C GLY A 150 -11.56 6.22 -1.12
N LEU A 151 -11.26 5.28 -0.23
CA LEU A 151 -10.84 5.56 1.15
C LEU A 151 -9.41 5.07 1.35
N THR A 152 -8.51 5.96 1.74
CA THR A 152 -7.14 5.56 2.08
C THR A 152 -7.04 5.11 3.53
N VAL A 153 -6.22 4.10 3.78
CA VAL A 153 -5.90 3.58 5.11
C VAL A 153 -4.40 3.32 5.27
N PRO A 154 -3.86 3.31 6.49
CA PRO A 154 -2.51 2.83 6.73
C PRO A 154 -2.40 1.34 6.39
N ALA A 155 -1.22 0.92 5.93
CA ALA A 155 -0.95 -0.47 5.54
C ALA A 155 -1.05 -1.48 6.71
N HIS A 156 -0.97 -1.02 7.96
CA HIS A 156 -1.07 -1.87 9.15
C HIS A 156 -2.51 -2.08 9.66
N TRP A 157 -3.51 -1.37 9.11
CA TRP A 157 -4.93 -1.57 9.45
C TRP A 157 -5.47 -2.89 8.89
N THR A 158 -6.44 -3.46 9.58
CA THR A 158 -7.17 -4.67 9.18
C THR A 158 -8.64 -4.34 8.87
N LEU A 159 -9.43 -5.38 8.57
CA LEU A 159 -10.86 -5.25 8.30
C LEU A 159 -11.61 -4.60 9.47
N ASP A 160 -11.20 -4.84 10.73
CA ASP A 160 -11.86 -4.27 11.91
C ASP A 160 -11.80 -2.74 11.95
N GLU A 161 -10.63 -2.17 11.63
CA GLU A 161 -10.45 -0.73 11.55
C GLU A 161 -11.17 -0.13 10.34
N MET A 162 -11.15 -0.83 9.19
CA MET A 162 -11.89 -0.42 7.99
C MET A 162 -13.40 -0.38 8.25
N GLU A 163 -13.98 -1.37 8.92
CA GLU A 163 -15.38 -1.37 9.33
C GLU A 163 -15.72 -0.20 10.24
N ASN A 164 -14.84 0.13 11.19
CA ASN A 164 -15.04 1.27 12.07
C ASN A 164 -15.02 2.59 11.28
N TYR A 165 -14.14 2.69 10.30
CA TYR A 165 -14.12 3.83 9.37
C TYR A 165 -15.44 3.94 8.58
N VAL A 166 -15.96 2.83 8.04
CA VAL A 166 -17.27 2.80 7.38
C VAL A 166 -18.39 3.25 8.34
N LYS A 167 -18.38 2.80 9.60
CA LYS A 167 -19.38 3.19 10.62
C LYS A 167 -19.34 4.71 10.87
N VAL A 168 -18.16 5.30 10.99
CA VAL A 168 -17.98 6.76 11.16
C VAL A 168 -18.51 7.53 9.95
N LEU A 169 -18.13 7.12 8.73
CA LEU A 169 -18.59 7.74 7.49
C LEU A 169 -20.12 7.67 7.35
N LYS A 170 -20.72 6.48 7.56
CA LYS A 170 -22.17 6.28 7.49
C LYS A 170 -22.94 7.17 8.47
N ARG A 171 -22.39 7.42 9.67
CA ARG A 171 -23.00 8.29 10.69
C ARG A 171 -22.88 9.78 10.35
N GLY A 172 -21.78 10.18 9.71
CA GLY A 172 -21.49 11.59 9.41
C GLY A 172 -22.08 12.09 8.10
N LEU A 173 -22.12 11.25 7.05
CA LEU A 173 -22.62 11.65 5.74
C LEU A 173 -24.13 11.96 5.78
N PRO A 174 -24.60 13.02 5.09
CA PRO A 174 -26.00 13.41 5.02
C PRO A 174 -26.84 12.40 4.23
N ARG A 175 -28.16 12.37 4.47
CA ARG A 175 -29.06 11.40 3.80
C ARG A 175 -29.07 11.56 2.28
N SER A 176 -28.91 12.77 1.76
CA SER A 176 -28.78 13.09 0.33
C SER A 176 -27.67 12.30 -0.37
N LEU A 177 -26.52 12.14 0.30
CA LEU A 177 -25.38 11.35 -0.16
C LEU A 177 -25.51 9.85 0.17
N ARG A 178 -26.52 9.47 0.97
CA ARG A 178 -26.81 8.08 1.38
C ARG A 178 -28.03 7.46 0.70
N GLN A 179 -28.94 8.26 0.12
CA GLN A 179 -30.23 7.77 -0.38
C GLN A 179 -30.13 7.26 -1.82
N GLY A 180 -30.59 6.02 -1.98
CA GLY A 180 -30.46 5.15 -3.15
C GLY A 180 -29.85 3.82 -2.70
N ASP A 181 -30.41 2.68 -3.12
CA ASP A 181 -29.96 1.34 -2.67
C ASP A 181 -28.48 1.02 -3.00
N SER A 182 -27.79 1.84 -3.81
CA SER A 182 -26.45 1.58 -4.36
C SER A 182 -25.32 2.55 -3.94
N ARG A 183 -25.58 3.74 -3.38
CA ARG A 183 -24.57 4.84 -3.36
C ARG A 183 -23.44 4.75 -2.32
N LEU A 184 -23.68 4.10 -1.18
CA LEU A 184 -22.64 3.84 -0.17
C LEU A 184 -22.16 2.38 -0.19
N ARG A 185 -22.62 1.56 -1.15
CA ARG A 185 -22.15 0.18 -1.28
C ARG A 185 -20.75 0.11 -1.90
N ASN A 186 -20.40 1.08 -2.74
CA ASN A 186 -19.16 1.07 -3.50
C ASN A 186 -18.05 1.86 -2.77
N LEU A 187 -17.67 1.38 -1.59
CA LEU A 187 -16.49 1.87 -0.86
C LEU A 187 -15.28 1.04 -1.25
N TYR A 188 -14.25 1.69 -1.75
CA TYR A 188 -12.99 1.05 -2.13
C TYR A 188 -11.90 1.46 -1.16
N PHE A 189 -11.44 0.49 -0.37
CA PHE A 189 -10.28 0.69 0.48
C PHE A 189 -8.99 0.45 -0.31
N MET A 190 -8.01 1.30 -0.06
CA MET A 190 -6.65 1.16 -0.55
C MET A 190 -5.68 1.71 0.47
N THR A 191 -4.44 1.25 0.44
CA THR A 191 -3.43 1.84 1.31
C THR A 191 -3.04 3.23 0.82
N GLU A 192 -2.59 4.10 1.74
CA GLU A 192 -2.10 5.44 1.41
C GLU A 192 -1.01 5.41 0.33
N VAL A 193 -0.13 4.41 0.38
CA VAL A 193 0.95 4.21 -0.61
C VAL A 193 0.44 3.73 -1.96
N GLU A 194 -0.59 2.88 -2.01
CA GLU A 194 -1.21 2.48 -3.28
C GLU A 194 -1.90 3.67 -3.94
N ALA A 195 -2.66 4.46 -3.17
CA ALA A 195 -3.24 5.70 -3.67
C ALA A 195 -2.14 6.63 -4.22
N PHE A 196 -1.05 6.83 -3.47
CA PHE A 196 0.07 7.64 -3.94
C PHE A 196 0.67 7.14 -5.26
N ALA A 197 0.84 5.83 -5.42
CA ALA A 197 1.32 5.23 -6.67
C ALA A 197 0.39 5.56 -7.85
N HIS A 198 -0.93 5.47 -7.68
CA HIS A 198 -1.89 5.87 -8.73
C HIS A 198 -1.75 7.34 -9.12
N PHE A 199 -1.53 8.23 -8.16
CA PHE A 199 -1.24 9.63 -8.48
C PHE A 199 0.07 9.78 -9.26
N PHE A 200 1.13 9.12 -8.80
CA PHE A 200 2.47 9.26 -9.37
C PHE A 200 2.48 8.76 -10.83
N PHE A 201 1.91 7.57 -11.09
CA PHE A 201 1.92 6.94 -12.40
C PHE A 201 0.87 7.46 -13.38
N HIS A 202 -0.05 8.32 -12.94
CA HIS A 202 -1.04 8.94 -13.81
C HIS A 202 -0.44 10.00 -14.75
N ASP A 203 0.78 10.47 -14.46
CA ASP A 203 1.46 11.53 -15.19
C ASP A 203 2.73 10.96 -15.87
N PRO A 204 2.67 10.60 -17.18
CA PRO A 204 3.78 9.96 -17.87
C PRO A 204 5.05 10.80 -17.88
N ASP A 205 4.93 12.12 -18.01
CA ASP A 205 6.07 13.04 -18.07
C ASP A 205 6.83 13.01 -16.73
N ARG A 206 6.10 13.04 -15.61
CA ARG A 206 6.69 12.87 -14.26
C ARG A 206 7.40 11.53 -14.11
N VAL A 207 6.80 10.45 -14.61
CA VAL A 207 7.39 9.12 -14.49
C VAL A 207 8.69 9.04 -15.29
N GLU A 208 8.71 9.61 -16.51
CA GLU A 208 9.90 9.67 -17.35
C GLU A 208 11.00 10.53 -16.73
N GLU A 209 10.66 11.67 -16.14
CA GLU A 209 11.61 12.54 -15.42
C GLU A 209 12.32 11.79 -14.26
N VAL A 210 11.56 11.02 -13.48
CA VAL A 210 12.06 10.36 -12.26
C VAL A 210 12.74 9.02 -12.56
N LEU A 211 12.23 8.26 -13.53
CA LEU A 211 12.71 6.91 -13.84
C LEU A 211 13.68 6.88 -15.02
N GLY A 212 13.70 7.92 -15.86
CA GLY A 212 14.53 8.01 -17.05
C GLY A 212 14.16 7.02 -18.15
N ALA A 213 15.12 6.77 -19.06
CA ALA A 213 14.90 5.99 -20.28
C ALA A 213 14.70 4.47 -20.06
N ILE A 214 14.93 3.96 -18.84
CA ILE A 214 14.77 2.54 -18.56
C ILE A 214 13.28 2.20 -18.49
N ILE A 215 12.84 1.30 -19.37
CA ILE A 215 11.44 0.91 -19.51
C ILE A 215 10.91 0.04 -18.36
N ARG A 216 11.76 -0.48 -17.46
CA ARG A 216 11.37 -1.38 -16.36
C ARG A 216 12.03 -1.01 -15.05
N HIS A 217 11.23 -0.83 -14.02
CA HIS A 217 11.73 -0.45 -12.70
C HIS A 217 11.04 -1.22 -11.58
N PHE A 218 11.79 -1.53 -10.52
CA PHE A 218 11.22 -1.66 -9.19
C PHE A 218 11.21 -0.28 -8.52
N VAL A 219 10.08 0.11 -7.96
CA VAL A 219 9.93 1.39 -7.26
C VAL A 219 9.38 1.14 -5.87
N LEU A 220 10.18 1.50 -4.87
CA LEU A 220 9.78 1.52 -3.48
C LEU A 220 9.21 2.89 -3.15
N PHE A 221 7.91 2.97 -2.91
CA PHE A 221 7.33 4.15 -2.29
C PHE A 221 7.40 4.04 -0.78
N LEU A 222 7.80 5.13 -0.14
CA LEU A 222 7.78 5.33 1.30
C LEU A 222 6.99 6.62 1.59
N ASP A 223 5.93 6.54 2.36
CA ASP A 223 5.13 7.67 2.82
C ASP A 223 5.30 7.83 4.32
N PHE A 224 6.11 8.82 4.73
CA PHE A 224 6.33 9.17 6.13
C PHE A 224 5.29 10.19 6.59
N GLY A 225 4.10 9.70 6.92
CA GLY A 225 3.01 10.49 7.50
C GLY A 225 3.29 10.97 8.92
N GLY A 226 2.28 11.60 9.54
CA GLY A 226 2.40 12.08 10.92
C GLY A 226 2.29 10.95 11.96
N HIS A 227 1.41 9.98 11.72
CA HIS A 227 1.12 8.88 12.64
C HIS A 227 1.77 7.55 12.24
N SER A 228 2.04 7.37 10.96
CA SER A 228 2.62 6.14 10.44
C SER A 228 3.50 6.41 9.24
N MET A 229 4.49 5.54 9.06
CA MET A 229 5.12 5.34 7.78
C MET A 229 4.46 4.15 7.06
N ASN A 230 4.15 4.32 5.79
CA ASN A 230 3.66 3.26 4.91
C ASN A 230 4.62 3.09 3.75
N GLY A 231 4.66 1.90 3.16
CA GLY A 231 5.43 1.70 1.93
C GLY A 231 5.02 0.46 1.17
N CYS A 232 5.45 0.40 -0.08
CA CYS A 232 5.16 -0.71 -0.98
C CYS A 232 6.14 -0.71 -2.15
N ASN A 233 6.56 -1.91 -2.56
CA ASN A 233 7.34 -2.12 -3.77
C ASN A 233 6.42 -2.38 -4.96
N PHE A 234 6.60 -1.61 -6.03
CA PHE A 234 5.92 -1.79 -7.30
C PHE A 234 6.90 -2.18 -8.39
N PHE A 235 6.43 -2.99 -9.34
CA PHE A 235 7.11 -3.20 -10.61
C PHE A 235 6.38 -2.38 -11.68
N ILE A 236 7.14 -1.61 -12.46
CA ILE A 236 6.61 -0.72 -13.49
C ILE A 236 7.20 -1.13 -14.82
N ARG A 237 6.37 -1.00 -15.85
CA ARG A 237 6.80 -1.11 -17.23
C ARG A 237 6.23 0.03 -18.06
N GLY A 238 7.11 0.73 -18.76
CA GLY A 238 6.76 1.66 -19.84
C GLY A 238 6.59 0.92 -21.17
N ALA A 239 5.55 1.26 -21.91
CA ALA A 239 5.33 0.84 -23.29
C ALA A 239 4.43 1.87 -24.02
N ASP A 240 4.79 2.23 -25.26
CA ASP A 240 3.98 3.10 -26.14
C ASP A 240 3.53 4.43 -25.49
N GLY A 241 4.41 5.08 -24.71
CA GLY A 241 4.10 6.35 -24.01
C GLY A 241 3.17 6.19 -22.80
N THR A 242 2.87 4.96 -22.39
CA THR A 242 2.07 4.65 -21.21
C THR A 242 2.90 3.85 -20.20
N PHE A 243 2.64 4.08 -18.92
CA PHE A 243 3.18 3.26 -17.85
C PHE A 243 2.08 2.40 -17.28
N ALA A 244 2.40 1.15 -17.04
CA ALA A 244 1.59 0.30 -16.22
C ALA A 244 2.44 -0.23 -15.08
N PHE A 245 1.83 -0.37 -13.93
CA PHE A 245 2.50 -0.74 -12.71
C PHE A 245 1.67 -1.79 -11.99
N ILE A 246 2.36 -2.68 -11.29
CA ILE A 246 1.78 -3.67 -10.42
C ILE A 246 2.52 -3.72 -9.11
N ARG A 247 1.80 -4.18 -8.10
CA ARG A 247 2.37 -4.41 -6.79
C ARG A 247 3.31 -5.63 -6.83
N ALA A 248 4.58 -5.42 -6.45
CA ALA A 248 5.58 -6.49 -6.37
C ALA A 248 5.62 -7.15 -4.98
N GLN A 249 5.23 -6.43 -3.93
CA GLN A 249 5.14 -6.91 -2.55
C GLN A 249 3.94 -6.32 -1.82
N GLU A 250 3.46 -6.98 -0.76
CA GLU A 250 2.40 -6.42 0.07
C GLU A 250 2.81 -5.06 0.69
N PRO A 251 1.86 -4.12 0.85
CA PRO A 251 2.12 -2.88 1.55
C PRO A 251 2.50 -3.18 3.00
N PHE A 252 3.44 -2.40 3.51
CA PHE A 252 3.92 -2.47 4.87
C PHE A 252 3.74 -1.11 5.54
N GLY A 253 3.67 -1.11 6.87
CA GLY A 253 3.64 0.14 7.61
C GLY A 253 3.89 -0.06 9.09
N VAL A 254 4.30 1.03 9.73
CA VAL A 254 4.60 1.09 11.16
C VAL A 254 4.20 2.44 11.72
N VAL A 255 3.80 2.47 12.98
CA VAL A 255 3.49 3.71 13.69
C VAL A 255 4.77 4.49 13.97
N GLY A 256 4.67 5.81 13.87
CA GLY A 256 5.76 6.75 14.08
C GLY A 256 5.67 7.94 13.13
N GLY A 257 6.28 9.05 13.53
CA GLY A 257 6.35 10.27 12.74
C GLY A 257 6.11 11.54 13.55
N SER A 258 5.93 12.65 12.83
CA SER A 258 5.82 13.99 13.40
C SER A 258 4.68 14.17 14.41
N ALA A 259 3.56 13.45 14.30
CA ALA A 259 2.48 13.55 15.29
C ALA A 259 2.86 12.89 16.63
N GLN A 260 3.62 11.79 16.60
CA GLN A 260 4.18 11.18 17.81
C GLN A 260 5.23 12.08 18.44
N TRP A 261 6.08 12.70 17.63
CA TRP A 261 7.06 13.69 18.09
C TRP A 261 6.39 14.88 18.77
N GLU A 262 5.37 15.46 18.12
CA GLU A 262 4.57 16.57 18.69
C GLU A 262 3.90 16.17 20.01
N ALA A 263 3.37 14.93 20.11
CA ALA A 263 2.74 14.44 21.33
C ALA A 263 3.75 14.33 22.50
N ALA A 264 4.97 13.84 22.24
CA ALA A 264 6.04 13.77 23.25
C ALA A 264 6.40 15.17 23.78
N VAL A 265 6.54 16.15 22.87
CA VAL A 265 6.79 17.55 23.22
C VAL A 265 5.63 18.12 24.03
N GLY A 266 4.38 17.79 23.68
CA GLY A 266 3.21 18.20 24.43
C GLY A 266 3.21 17.70 25.87
N GLU A 267 3.47 16.41 26.08
CA GLU A 267 3.61 15.82 27.42
C GLU A 267 4.73 16.48 28.23
N PHE A 268 5.85 16.82 27.58
CA PHE A 268 6.93 17.55 28.20
C PHE A 268 6.49 18.96 28.62
N CYS A 269 5.84 19.71 27.72
CA CYS A 269 5.31 21.05 28.01
C CYS A 269 4.33 21.02 29.19
N ALA A 270 3.41 20.05 29.22
CA ALA A 270 2.42 19.93 30.28
C ALA A 270 3.03 19.75 31.68
N LYS A 271 4.24 19.19 31.76
CA LYS A 271 4.95 18.90 33.02
C LYS A 271 5.95 19.97 33.41
N ASN A 272 6.55 20.68 32.46
CA ASN A 272 7.74 21.52 32.70
C ASN A 272 7.56 23.02 32.41
N THR A 273 6.35 23.46 32.01
CA THR A 273 6.10 24.87 31.74
C THR A 273 6.17 25.69 33.03
N VAL A 274 6.88 26.82 32.99
CA VAL A 274 7.02 27.78 34.09
C VAL A 274 6.40 29.13 33.72
N SER A 275 6.07 29.90 34.75
CA SER A 275 5.58 31.28 34.63
C SER A 275 6.72 32.30 34.76
N SER A 276 6.43 33.59 34.50
CA SER A 276 7.37 34.71 34.64
C SER A 276 8.06 34.81 36.01
N GLY A 277 7.48 34.23 37.08
CA GLY A 277 8.10 34.14 38.40
C GLY A 277 8.94 32.87 38.63
N GLY A 278 9.19 32.05 37.62
CA GLY A 278 9.92 30.78 37.71
C GLY A 278 9.14 29.62 38.34
N ALA A 279 7.89 29.84 38.76
CA ALA A 279 7.05 28.81 39.34
C ALA A 279 6.41 27.93 38.26
N MET A 280 6.29 26.62 38.55
CA MET A 280 5.61 25.65 37.70
C MET A 280 4.18 26.09 37.40
N PHE A 281 3.81 26.11 36.12
CA PHE A 281 2.53 26.57 35.62
C PHE A 281 1.66 25.39 35.18
N LYS A 282 0.43 25.33 35.68
CA LYS A 282 -0.54 24.32 35.23
C LYS A 282 -1.05 24.67 33.83
N VAL A 283 -0.52 23.97 32.83
CA VAL A 283 -0.84 24.20 31.43
C VAL A 283 -2.33 23.93 31.15
N THR A 284 -3.04 24.96 30.67
CA THR A 284 -4.41 24.84 30.15
C THR A 284 -4.39 24.32 28.71
N PRO A 285 -5.50 23.77 28.18
CA PRO A 285 -5.54 23.31 26.79
C PRO A 285 -5.20 24.39 25.76
N GLU A 286 -5.60 25.64 26.01
CA GLU A 286 -5.29 26.75 25.13
C GLU A 286 -3.78 27.05 25.11
N ILE A 287 -3.13 27.10 26.28
CA ILE A 287 -1.67 27.28 26.36
C ILE A 287 -0.94 26.09 25.74
N TYR A 288 -1.42 24.87 25.97
CA TYR A 288 -0.88 23.65 25.37
C TYR A 288 -0.85 23.75 23.84
N ASN A 289 -1.98 24.13 23.23
CA ASN A 289 -2.09 24.26 21.77
C ASN A 289 -1.19 25.40 21.23
N ARG A 290 -1.03 26.51 21.97
CA ARG A 290 -0.11 27.61 21.61
C ARG A 290 1.36 27.17 21.64
N LEU A 291 1.77 26.42 22.67
CA LEU A 291 3.14 25.90 22.79
C LEU A 291 3.45 24.89 21.67
N LEU A 292 2.52 23.99 21.35
CA LEU A 292 2.69 23.06 20.23
C LEU A 292 2.74 23.76 18.87
N LYS A 293 1.96 24.82 18.68
CA LYS A 293 2.07 25.66 17.47
C LYS A 293 3.45 26.29 17.36
N LYS A 294 3.97 26.84 18.45
CA LYS A 294 5.33 27.40 18.50
C LYS A 294 6.38 26.35 18.16
N PHE A 295 6.25 25.15 18.70
CA PHE A 295 7.14 24.04 18.34
C PHE A 295 7.12 23.72 16.83
N ARG A 296 5.95 23.70 16.20
CA ARG A 296 5.84 23.50 14.74
C ARG A 296 6.46 24.64 13.94
N GLU A 297 6.33 25.88 14.42
CA GLU A 297 6.99 27.05 13.80
C GLU A 297 8.51 26.91 13.88
N GLU A 298 9.07 26.54 15.04
CA GLU A 298 10.50 26.29 15.20
C GLU A 298 10.99 25.15 14.28
N LEU A 299 10.26 24.03 14.19
CA LEU A 299 10.61 22.92 13.31
C LEU A 299 10.69 23.30 11.82
N ARG A 300 9.93 24.31 11.39
CA ARG A 300 9.98 24.82 10.00
C ARG A 300 11.18 25.71 9.74
N MET A 301 11.66 26.38 10.79
CA MET A 301 12.80 27.28 10.72
C MET A 301 14.12 26.53 10.91
N LEU A 302 14.09 25.34 11.52
CA LEU A 302 15.25 24.45 11.64
C LEU A 302 15.57 23.81 10.29
N VAL A 303 16.42 24.51 9.54
CA VAL A 303 17.22 23.97 8.44
C VAL A 303 18.50 23.41 9.09
N ARG A 304 18.80 22.14 8.85
CA ARG A 304 19.95 21.33 9.33
C ARG A 304 19.79 20.48 10.59
N ASP A 305 20.61 19.42 10.57
CA ASP A 305 20.81 18.28 11.49
C ASP A 305 21.26 18.65 12.92
N VAL A 306 20.90 19.83 13.41
CA VAL A 306 21.34 20.34 14.70
C VAL A 306 20.14 20.42 15.63
N PHE A 307 19.95 19.38 16.44
CA PHE A 307 19.06 19.49 17.59
C PHE A 307 19.64 20.55 18.52
N SER A 308 19.05 21.74 18.52
CA SER A 308 19.39 22.83 19.43
C SER A 308 18.45 22.82 20.64
N ASP A 309 18.81 23.60 21.65
CA ASP A 309 17.84 23.95 22.69
C ASP A 309 16.68 24.72 22.05
N ILE A 310 15.45 24.35 22.42
CA ILE A 310 14.21 24.95 21.91
C ILE A 310 13.49 25.61 23.08
N GLU A 311 13.28 26.92 22.97
CA GLU A 311 12.50 27.68 23.94
C GLU A 311 11.10 27.97 23.39
N LEU A 312 10.08 27.39 24.02
CA LEU A 312 8.69 27.56 23.60
C LEU A 312 8.01 28.56 24.53
N ARG A 313 7.64 29.73 24.02
CA ARG A 313 6.91 30.77 24.78
C ARG A 313 5.47 30.93 24.32
N ALA A 314 4.55 31.09 25.27
CA ALA A 314 3.15 31.43 25.00
C ALA A 314 2.66 32.55 25.93
N LYS A 315 1.92 33.51 25.35
CA LYS A 315 1.23 34.54 26.12
C LYS A 315 0.00 33.97 26.82
N LEU A 316 -0.25 34.39 28.06
CA LEU A 316 -1.50 34.09 28.76
C LEU A 316 -2.71 34.74 28.05
N PRO A 317 -3.90 34.12 28.07
CA PRO A 317 -5.11 34.71 27.50
C PRO A 317 -5.52 35.97 28.26
N GLU A 318 -6.01 36.98 27.54
CA GLU A 318 -6.55 38.20 28.16
C GLU A 318 -7.88 37.87 28.88
N GLY A 319 -7.98 38.22 30.17
CA GLY A 319 -9.18 37.95 30.97
C GLY A 319 -9.23 38.77 32.26
N PRO A 320 -10.35 38.72 33.02
CA PRO A 320 -10.56 39.58 34.21
C PRO A 320 -9.55 39.35 35.34
N ASN A 321 -8.95 38.16 35.39
CA ASN A 321 -7.85 37.76 36.29
C ASN A 321 -6.54 37.50 35.50
N GLY A 322 -6.46 37.97 34.24
CA GLY A 322 -5.38 37.70 33.31
C GLY A 322 -4.10 38.38 33.77
N GLY A 323 -3.17 37.61 34.34
CA GLY A 323 -1.83 38.10 34.59
C GLY A 323 -1.18 38.51 33.27
N SER A 324 -0.63 39.72 33.21
CA SER A 324 0.34 40.09 32.19
C SER A 324 1.59 39.24 32.39
N GLY A 325 1.76 38.18 31.60
CA GLY A 325 2.90 37.30 31.74
C GLY A 325 3.00 36.28 30.63
N ASP A 326 4.23 35.91 30.33
CA ASP A 326 4.55 34.80 29.45
C ASP A 326 4.74 33.54 30.29
N VAL A 327 4.35 32.41 29.71
CA VAL A 327 4.74 31.08 30.17
C VAL A 327 5.68 30.48 29.15
N TRP A 328 6.67 29.73 29.61
CA TRP A 328 7.62 29.08 28.71
C TRP A 328 8.11 27.74 29.23
N THR A 329 8.67 26.97 28.32
CA THR A 329 9.44 25.77 28.62
C THR A 329 10.67 25.72 27.73
N THR A 330 11.75 25.15 28.24
CA THR A 330 12.99 24.95 27.49
C THR A 330 13.20 23.44 27.32
N ILE A 331 13.30 23.01 26.07
CA ILE A 331 13.61 21.63 25.70
C ILE A 331 15.09 21.62 25.34
N SER A 332 15.91 20.86 26.06
CA SER A 332 17.32 20.75 25.71
C SER A 332 17.51 20.02 24.38
N ALA A 333 18.64 20.28 23.70
CA ALA A 333 19.07 19.58 22.49
C ALA A 333 18.95 18.05 22.62
N ASN A 334 19.45 17.50 23.73
CA ASN A 334 19.41 16.06 24.01
C ASN A 334 17.97 15.50 24.11
N GLN A 335 17.06 16.25 24.74
CA GLN A 335 15.65 15.86 24.85
C GLN A 335 14.95 15.96 23.49
N SER A 336 15.18 17.03 22.74
CA SER A 336 14.64 17.20 21.38
C SER A 336 15.06 16.04 20.48
N ALA A 337 16.35 15.69 20.50
CA ALA A 337 16.90 14.56 19.76
C ALA A 337 16.30 13.21 20.22
N ALA A 338 16.09 13.02 21.53
CA ALA A 338 15.46 11.81 22.06
C ALA A 338 14.02 11.66 21.56
N PHE A 339 13.20 12.72 21.65
CA PHE A 339 11.82 12.69 21.16
C PHE A 339 11.74 12.41 19.65
N PHE A 340 12.65 12.99 18.86
CA PHE A 340 12.75 12.71 17.43
C PHE A 340 13.10 11.25 17.17
N ARG A 341 14.13 10.71 17.82
CA ARG A 341 14.57 9.32 17.63
C ARG A 341 13.48 8.34 18.02
N GLU A 342 12.81 8.55 19.15
CA GLU A 342 11.69 7.70 19.58
C GLU A 342 10.54 7.71 18.55
N ALA A 343 10.24 8.87 17.96
CA ALA A 343 9.17 9.00 16.98
C ALA A 343 9.52 8.42 15.60
N THR A 344 10.80 8.37 15.21
CA THR A 344 11.23 8.03 13.83
C THR A 344 12.00 6.72 13.70
N SER A 345 12.53 6.15 14.80
CA SER A 345 13.38 4.96 14.78
C SER A 345 12.71 3.76 14.10
N ALA A 346 11.48 3.41 14.50
CA ALA A 346 10.75 2.29 13.90
C ALA A 346 10.44 2.50 12.40
N PRO A 347 9.91 3.67 11.96
CA PRO A 347 9.83 4.03 10.56
C PRO A 347 11.13 3.90 9.77
N LEU A 348 12.23 4.48 10.26
CA LEU A 348 13.52 4.47 9.57
C LEU A 348 14.12 3.06 9.48
N HIS A 349 13.98 2.25 10.53
CA HIS A 349 14.44 0.86 10.52
C HIS A 349 13.65 0.00 9.51
N LEU A 350 12.33 0.19 9.44
CA LEU A 350 11.50 -0.51 8.44
C LEU A 350 11.87 -0.06 7.02
N ALA A 351 12.04 1.25 6.79
CA ALA A 351 12.51 1.77 5.50
C ALA A 351 13.87 1.17 5.11
N GLN A 352 14.83 1.11 6.04
CA GLN A 352 16.14 0.48 5.80
C GLN A 352 16.01 -0.97 5.35
N SER A 353 15.16 -1.74 6.02
CA SER A 353 14.92 -3.14 5.68
C SER A 353 14.35 -3.29 4.26
N GLN A 354 13.42 -2.41 3.88
CA GLN A 354 12.74 -2.46 2.59
C GLN A 354 13.61 -1.95 1.43
N ILE A 355 14.47 -0.95 1.69
CA ILE A 355 15.48 -0.48 0.74
C ILE A 355 16.50 -1.58 0.43
N LYS A 356 16.96 -2.31 1.47
CA LYS A 356 17.84 -3.48 1.28
C LYS A 356 17.16 -4.58 0.45
N GLU A 357 15.86 -4.79 0.64
CA GLU A 357 15.10 -5.76 -0.16
C GLU A 357 14.93 -5.31 -1.61
N LEU A 358 14.67 -4.03 -1.87
CA LEU A 358 14.64 -3.45 -3.21
C LEU A 358 15.98 -3.69 -3.94
N ALA A 359 17.11 -3.41 -3.29
CA ALA A 359 18.43 -3.67 -3.86
C ALA A 359 18.67 -5.17 -4.13
N ARG A 360 18.10 -6.06 -3.32
CA ARG A 360 18.12 -7.51 -3.57
C ARG A 360 17.30 -7.90 -4.80
N LEU A 361 16.11 -7.30 -4.97
CA LEU A 361 15.26 -7.52 -6.15
C LEU A 361 15.95 -7.06 -7.44
N GLN A 362 16.54 -5.87 -7.43
CA GLN A 362 17.28 -5.31 -8.57
C GLN A 362 18.42 -6.22 -9.01
N ARG A 363 19.27 -6.66 -8.07
CA ARG A 363 20.41 -7.57 -8.36
C ARG A 363 19.99 -8.89 -8.99
N ARG A 364 18.76 -9.35 -8.71
CA ARG A 364 18.23 -10.60 -9.27
C ARG A 364 17.66 -10.43 -10.69
N CYS A 365 17.39 -9.20 -11.12
CA CYS A 365 16.78 -8.89 -12.41
C CYS A 365 17.66 -7.92 -13.21
N PRO A 366 18.75 -8.40 -13.84
CA PRO A 366 19.60 -7.55 -14.67
C PRO A 366 18.80 -6.82 -15.75
N GLY A 367 19.03 -5.51 -15.90
CA GLY A 367 18.30 -4.65 -16.85
C GLY A 367 16.98 -4.07 -16.34
N VAL A 368 16.64 -4.29 -15.06
CA VAL A 368 15.54 -3.60 -14.36
C VAL A 368 16.15 -2.57 -13.41
N GLY A 369 15.72 -1.31 -13.53
CA GLY A 369 16.15 -0.24 -12.63
C GLY A 369 15.51 -0.35 -11.24
N ALA A 370 16.03 0.37 -10.26
CA ALA A 370 15.45 0.47 -8.92
C ALA A 370 15.44 1.92 -8.44
N LYS A 371 14.31 2.39 -7.92
CA LYS A 371 14.19 3.74 -7.34
C LYS A 371 13.45 3.71 -6.02
N VAL A 372 13.85 4.60 -5.12
CA VAL A 372 13.16 4.88 -3.86
C VAL A 372 12.50 6.25 -4.01
N ILE A 373 11.19 6.33 -3.78
CA ILE A 373 10.42 7.56 -3.85
C ILE A 373 9.79 7.81 -2.48
N VAL A 374 10.02 8.99 -1.93
CA VAL A 374 9.68 9.34 -0.55
C VAL A 374 8.69 10.50 -0.53
N SER A 375 7.60 10.32 0.20
CA SER A 375 6.53 11.30 0.42
C SER A 375 6.20 11.43 1.91
N GLY A 376 5.25 12.31 2.23
CA GLY A 376 4.73 12.49 3.58
C GLY A 376 5.39 13.64 4.35
N GLY A 377 4.65 14.20 5.31
CA GLY A 377 5.06 15.41 6.03
C GLY A 377 6.30 15.23 6.91
N THR A 378 6.52 14.02 7.44
CA THR A 378 7.71 13.72 8.27
C THR A 378 8.97 13.61 7.41
N ALA A 379 8.87 13.19 6.15
CA ALA A 379 10.01 13.12 5.22
C ALA A 379 10.54 14.49 4.78
N LYS A 380 9.82 15.58 5.08
CA LYS A 380 10.33 16.95 4.84
C LYS A 380 11.45 17.35 5.79
N ASN A 381 11.60 16.64 6.91
CA ASN A 381 12.68 16.90 7.84
C ASN A 381 14.02 16.43 7.27
N GLU A 382 15.01 17.33 7.23
CA GLU A 382 16.32 17.07 6.61
C GLU A 382 17.09 15.91 7.26
N THR A 383 16.96 15.69 8.57
CA THR A 383 17.58 14.53 9.25
C THR A 383 16.99 13.22 8.72
N VAL A 384 15.67 13.14 8.52
CA VAL A 384 15.03 11.97 7.88
C VAL A 384 15.55 11.79 6.46
N GLN A 385 15.69 12.87 5.69
CA GLN A 385 16.22 12.80 4.33
C GLN A 385 17.67 12.30 4.30
N GLY A 386 18.54 12.86 5.14
CA GLY A 386 19.95 12.48 5.24
C GLY A 386 20.11 10.99 5.54
N VAL A 387 19.39 10.49 6.55
CA VAL A 387 19.39 9.07 6.91
C VAL A 387 18.92 8.19 5.73
N LEU A 388 17.88 8.59 5.00
CA LEU A 388 17.39 7.83 3.85
C LEU A 388 18.39 7.84 2.68
N ARG A 389 19.09 8.96 2.43
CA ARG A 389 20.18 9.04 1.43
C ARG A 389 21.32 8.09 1.81
N ASP A 390 21.74 8.10 3.07
CA ASP A 390 22.80 7.21 3.58
C ASP A 390 22.43 5.73 3.45
N ILE A 391 21.17 5.39 3.78
CA ILE A 391 20.65 4.03 3.64
C ILE A 391 20.67 3.58 2.16
N CYS A 392 20.22 4.42 1.23
CA CYS A 392 20.21 4.09 -0.20
C CYS A 392 21.64 3.90 -0.73
N LYS A 393 22.54 4.83 -0.39
CA LYS A 393 23.97 4.76 -0.73
C LYS A 393 24.61 3.47 -0.21
N ALA A 394 24.37 3.11 1.05
CA ALA A 394 24.87 1.88 1.65
C ALA A 394 24.29 0.61 1.00
N ALA A 395 23.08 0.68 0.43
CA ALA A 395 22.46 -0.41 -0.32
C ALA A 395 22.93 -0.50 -1.78
N GLY A 396 23.73 0.47 -2.25
CA GLY A 396 24.16 0.57 -3.66
C GLY A 396 23.05 1.03 -4.60
N LEU A 397 22.08 1.79 -4.09
CA LEU A 397 21.01 2.41 -4.88
C LEU A 397 21.29 3.90 -5.09
N ASP A 398 20.67 4.47 -6.12
CA ASP A 398 20.64 5.92 -6.34
C ASP A 398 19.98 6.64 -5.16
N GLU A 399 20.24 7.94 -5.04
CA GLU A 399 19.59 8.76 -4.03
C GLU A 399 18.04 8.70 -4.13
N PRO A 400 17.36 8.67 -2.97
CA PRO A 400 15.90 8.69 -2.94
C PRO A 400 15.36 10.00 -3.52
N VAL A 401 14.23 9.90 -4.22
CA VAL A 401 13.51 11.04 -4.78
C VAL A 401 12.48 11.52 -3.78
N PHE A 402 12.65 12.74 -3.28
CA PHE A 402 11.70 13.36 -2.36
C PHE A 402 10.63 14.14 -3.13
N VAL A 403 9.38 13.77 -2.91
CA VAL A 403 8.22 14.27 -3.66
C VAL A 403 8.00 15.78 -3.47
N HIS A 404 8.30 16.28 -2.28
CA HIS A 404 8.05 17.68 -1.92
C HIS A 404 8.97 18.67 -2.63
N ASP A 405 10.13 18.22 -3.11
CA ASP A 405 11.06 19.05 -3.85
C ASP A 405 10.55 19.33 -5.28
N ASN A 406 9.79 18.39 -5.86
CA ASN A 406 9.52 18.34 -7.30
C ASN A 406 8.04 18.35 -7.70
N MET A 407 7.07 18.25 -6.76
CA MET A 407 5.64 18.02 -7.10
C MET A 407 4.67 19.15 -6.76
N GLY A 408 5.17 20.39 -6.64
CA GLY A 408 4.37 21.62 -6.62
C GLY A 408 3.65 21.94 -5.30
N SER A 409 2.90 23.06 -5.29
CA SER A 409 2.35 23.69 -4.07
C SER A 409 1.24 22.92 -3.34
N HIS A 410 0.69 21.86 -3.94
CA HIS A 410 -0.44 21.10 -3.39
C HIS A 410 -0.14 19.62 -3.17
N GLU A 411 1.13 19.26 -3.07
CA GLU A 411 1.59 17.87 -2.93
C GLU A 411 0.91 17.07 -1.81
N SER A 412 0.47 17.70 -0.72
CA SER A 412 -0.20 16.99 0.37
C SER A 412 -1.54 16.36 -0.06
N PHE A 413 -2.15 16.81 -1.16
CA PHE A 413 -3.38 16.24 -1.72
C PHE A 413 -3.15 15.04 -2.65
N ASN A 414 -1.89 14.68 -2.93
CA ASN A 414 -1.55 13.64 -3.91
C ASN A 414 -2.14 12.27 -3.56
N ILE A 415 -2.22 11.93 -2.27
CA ILE A 415 -2.85 10.68 -1.81
C ILE A 415 -4.36 10.69 -2.11
N ALA A 416 -5.08 11.78 -1.79
CA ALA A 416 -6.51 11.90 -2.09
C ALA A 416 -6.78 11.87 -3.62
N ARG A 417 -5.92 12.56 -4.38
CA ARG A 417 -5.96 12.57 -5.85
C ARG A 417 -5.78 11.17 -6.42
N GLY A 418 -4.78 10.46 -5.93
CA GLY A 418 -4.50 9.08 -6.30
C GLY A 418 -5.62 8.12 -5.91
N ALA A 419 -6.26 8.33 -4.77
CA ALA A 419 -7.43 7.56 -4.35
C ALA A 419 -8.63 7.76 -5.30
N ALA A 420 -8.87 8.99 -5.77
CA ALA A 420 -9.93 9.27 -6.75
C ALA A 420 -9.64 8.57 -8.10
N LEU A 421 -8.39 8.61 -8.56
CA LEU A 421 -7.93 7.95 -9.78
C LEU A 421 -8.05 6.42 -9.68
N ALA A 422 -7.52 5.83 -8.62
CA ALA A 422 -7.61 4.40 -8.35
C ALA A 422 -9.06 3.94 -8.29
N THR A 423 -9.93 4.72 -7.65
CA THR A 423 -11.36 4.41 -7.57
C THR A 423 -12.04 4.46 -8.93
N ALA A 424 -11.64 5.39 -9.79
CA ALA A 424 -12.19 5.51 -11.13
C ALA A 424 -11.61 4.49 -12.12
N ALA A 425 -10.51 3.81 -11.77
CA ALA A 425 -9.88 2.84 -12.63
C ALA A 425 -10.85 1.70 -12.95
N ASN A 426 -11.01 1.42 -14.23
CA ASN A 426 -11.84 0.33 -14.71
C ASN A 426 -11.15 -0.34 -15.89
N MET A 427 -11.20 -1.66 -15.92
CA MET A 427 -10.64 -2.48 -16.99
C MET A 427 -11.45 -3.75 -17.07
N THR A 428 -11.77 -4.21 -18.29
CA THR A 428 -12.34 -5.54 -18.49
C THR A 428 -11.23 -6.58 -18.61
N LEU A 429 -11.54 -7.85 -18.33
CA LEU A 429 -10.55 -8.93 -18.49
C LEU A 429 -10.04 -9.00 -19.94
N LEU A 430 -10.94 -8.78 -20.91
CA LEU A 430 -10.61 -8.66 -22.32
C LEU A 430 -9.55 -7.57 -22.57
N GLN A 431 -9.78 -6.35 -22.06
CA GLN A 431 -8.84 -5.23 -22.18
C GLN A 431 -7.50 -5.55 -21.51
N PHE A 432 -7.52 -6.21 -20.35
CA PHE A 432 -6.31 -6.64 -19.65
C PHE A 432 -5.48 -7.63 -20.48
N MET A 433 -6.13 -8.60 -21.12
CA MET A 433 -5.49 -9.51 -22.07
C MET A 433 -4.96 -8.78 -23.31
N GLU A 434 -5.71 -7.83 -23.87
CA GLU A 434 -5.28 -7.01 -25.01
C GLU A 434 -4.05 -6.14 -24.69
N ASN A 435 -3.96 -5.69 -23.43
CA ASN A 435 -2.82 -4.97 -22.88
C ASN A 435 -1.57 -5.84 -22.71
N GLY A 436 -1.71 -7.16 -22.79
CA GLY A 436 -0.59 -8.10 -22.80
C GLY A 436 -0.44 -8.92 -21.53
N ALA A 437 -1.51 -9.09 -20.75
CA ALA A 437 -1.53 -10.03 -19.65
C ALA A 437 -1.28 -11.47 -20.15
N VAL A 438 -0.50 -12.22 -19.38
CA VAL A 438 -0.13 -13.61 -19.66
C VAL A 438 -0.27 -14.42 -18.40
N PHE A 439 -0.93 -15.58 -18.48
CA PHE A 439 -1.08 -16.50 -17.37
C PHE A 439 -0.21 -17.74 -17.57
N GLY A 440 0.40 -18.18 -16.48
CA GLY A 440 1.21 -19.38 -16.45
C GLY A 440 0.94 -20.23 -15.22
N ILE A 441 1.34 -21.50 -15.30
CA ILE A 441 1.31 -22.44 -14.18
C ILE A 441 2.73 -22.59 -13.65
N GLN A 442 2.92 -22.21 -12.38
CA GLN A 442 4.15 -22.40 -11.63
C GLN A 442 4.04 -23.68 -10.81
N MET A 443 5.15 -24.41 -10.70
CA MET A 443 5.23 -25.66 -9.94
C MET A 443 6.20 -25.50 -8.77
N LEU A 444 5.85 -26.13 -7.65
CA LEU A 444 6.74 -26.42 -6.54
C LEU A 444 6.94 -27.93 -6.54
N GLN A 445 8.14 -28.37 -6.93
CA GLN A 445 8.48 -29.78 -7.02
C GLN A 445 8.58 -30.41 -5.63
N GLY A 446 7.96 -31.56 -5.43
CA GLY A 446 7.99 -32.33 -4.19
C GLY A 446 9.19 -33.28 -4.04
N ASP A 447 10.19 -33.20 -4.94
CA ASP A 447 11.31 -34.14 -4.97
C ASP A 447 12.39 -33.83 -3.90
N ARG A 448 13.15 -34.86 -3.48
CA ARG A 448 14.21 -34.78 -2.46
C ARG A 448 15.31 -33.76 -2.78
N ALA A 449 15.47 -33.39 -4.05
CA ALA A 449 16.43 -32.38 -4.49
C ALA A 449 16.01 -30.93 -4.18
N ASN A 450 14.72 -30.69 -3.89
CA ASN A 450 14.20 -29.38 -3.49
C ASN A 450 13.96 -29.34 -1.97
N THR A 451 15.02 -29.57 -1.20
CA THR A 451 14.99 -29.57 0.29
C THR A 451 14.44 -28.28 0.88
N ASP A 452 14.56 -27.19 0.13
CA ASP A 452 14.27 -25.84 0.60
C ASP A 452 12.85 -25.37 0.23
N LYS A 453 12.04 -26.22 -0.43
CA LYS A 453 10.64 -25.94 -0.81
C LYS A 453 10.47 -24.69 -1.68
N TYR A 454 11.30 -24.50 -2.70
CA TYR A 454 11.21 -23.35 -3.60
C TYR A 454 10.31 -23.58 -4.81
N TRP A 455 9.49 -22.59 -5.13
CA TRP A 455 8.75 -22.54 -6.39
C TRP A 455 9.71 -22.35 -7.56
N ASP A 456 9.41 -22.97 -8.69
CA ASP A 456 10.22 -22.86 -9.91
C ASP A 456 10.32 -21.39 -10.38
N ASP A 457 11.52 -20.92 -10.74
CA ASP A 457 11.74 -19.55 -11.25
C ASP A 457 11.02 -19.26 -12.57
N LYS A 458 10.49 -20.29 -13.23
CA LYS A 458 9.76 -20.23 -14.49
C LYS A 458 8.38 -20.88 -14.36
N ALA A 459 7.38 -20.26 -14.96
CA ALA A 459 6.05 -20.86 -15.09
C ALA A 459 5.74 -21.19 -16.55
N HIS A 460 5.06 -22.31 -16.79
CA HIS A 460 4.64 -22.67 -18.15
C HIS A 460 3.48 -21.79 -18.59
N ILE A 461 3.61 -21.12 -19.73
CA ILE A 461 2.54 -20.26 -20.24
C ILE A 461 1.36 -21.13 -20.68
N VAL A 462 0.18 -20.88 -20.11
CA VAL A 462 -1.06 -21.58 -20.48
C VAL A 462 -2.06 -20.66 -21.18
N LEU A 463 -1.87 -19.34 -21.08
CA LEU A 463 -2.69 -18.36 -21.78
C LEU A 463 -1.84 -17.12 -22.12
N SER A 464 -1.57 -16.87 -23.41
CA SER A 464 -0.82 -15.70 -23.91
C SER A 464 -1.26 -15.28 -25.33
N ARG A 465 -0.81 -14.11 -25.81
CA ARG A 465 -1.10 -13.51 -27.15
C ARG A 465 -0.94 -14.51 -28.33
N LYS A 466 -1.74 -14.52 -29.43
CA LYS A 466 -2.39 -13.46 -30.26
C LYS A 466 -3.67 -14.01 -30.96
N GLY A 467 -4.63 -13.18 -31.37
CA GLY A 467 -5.72 -13.58 -32.30
C GLY A 467 -6.85 -14.39 -31.65
N ARG A 468 -7.60 -15.22 -32.41
CA ARG A 468 -8.69 -16.08 -31.84
C ARG A 468 -8.18 -17.11 -30.82
N GLU A 469 -6.87 -17.30 -30.68
CA GLU A 469 -6.21 -18.34 -29.88
C GLU A 469 -6.26 -18.11 -28.35
N TRP A 470 -6.44 -16.86 -27.88
CA TRP A 470 -6.76 -16.56 -26.46
C TRP A 470 -8.03 -17.25 -25.92
N ARG A 471 -8.93 -17.69 -26.80
CA ARG A 471 -10.15 -18.43 -26.41
C ARG A 471 -9.90 -19.91 -26.15
N GLU A 472 -8.74 -20.43 -26.51
CA GLU A 472 -8.45 -21.86 -26.39
C GLU A 472 -7.31 -22.15 -25.41
N GLY A 473 -6.38 -21.21 -25.23
CA GLY A 473 -5.21 -21.40 -24.35
C GLY A 473 -4.23 -22.44 -24.90
N GLN A 474 -3.20 -22.77 -24.12
CA GLN A 474 -2.27 -23.85 -24.43
C GLN A 474 -2.28 -24.92 -23.33
N PRO A 475 -2.39 -26.21 -23.67
CA PRO A 475 -2.37 -27.27 -22.68
C PRO A 475 -0.95 -27.48 -22.13
N TYR A 476 -0.82 -27.47 -20.82
CA TYR A 476 0.37 -27.89 -20.09
C TYR A 476 0.25 -29.36 -19.69
N VAL A 477 1.07 -30.21 -20.30
CA VAL A 477 1.14 -31.65 -20.00
C VAL A 477 2.30 -31.90 -19.03
N VAL A 478 2.01 -32.49 -17.87
CA VAL A 478 3.00 -32.71 -16.81
C VAL A 478 2.72 -34.01 -16.06
N THR A 479 3.79 -34.74 -15.73
CA THR A 479 3.71 -35.90 -14.82
C THR A 479 3.94 -35.41 -13.39
N VAL A 480 2.98 -35.69 -12.52
CA VAL A 480 2.94 -35.23 -11.12
C VAL A 480 3.28 -36.39 -10.19
N SER A 481 4.11 -36.12 -9.19
CA SER A 481 4.58 -37.07 -8.17
C SER A 481 3.55 -37.40 -7.09
N GLY A 482 2.56 -36.52 -6.88
CA GLY A 482 1.63 -36.53 -5.75
C GLY A 482 2.12 -35.69 -4.56
N ALA A 483 3.35 -35.17 -4.62
CA ALA A 483 3.91 -34.21 -3.67
C ALA A 483 4.13 -32.82 -4.28
N ASP A 484 3.95 -32.66 -5.59
CA ASP A 484 4.08 -31.38 -6.28
C ASP A 484 2.89 -30.47 -5.96
N ARG A 485 3.13 -29.16 -5.88
CA ARG A 485 2.08 -28.14 -5.74
C ARG A 485 2.10 -27.22 -6.94
N PHE A 486 0.94 -26.79 -7.40
CA PHE A 486 0.82 -25.91 -8.56
C PHE A 486 0.07 -24.63 -8.20
N LYS A 487 0.35 -23.55 -8.92
CA LYS A 487 -0.47 -22.33 -8.86
C LYS A 487 -0.51 -21.62 -10.21
N ILE A 488 -1.58 -20.89 -10.45
CA ILE A 488 -1.72 -19.95 -11.56
C ILE A 488 -1.11 -18.62 -11.14
N ILE A 489 -0.24 -18.09 -11.97
CA ILE A 489 0.35 -16.77 -11.83
C ILE A 489 0.05 -15.93 -13.08
N CYS A 490 0.06 -14.61 -12.93
CA CYS A 490 -0.14 -13.68 -14.05
C CYS A 490 1.00 -12.68 -14.15
N GLU A 491 1.59 -12.55 -15.35
CA GLU A 491 2.37 -11.38 -15.76
C GLU A 491 1.41 -10.38 -16.41
N PRO A 492 1.03 -9.28 -15.73
CA PRO A 492 0.02 -8.34 -16.23
C PRO A 492 0.49 -7.57 -17.46
N LEU A 493 1.80 -7.44 -17.64
CA LEU A 493 2.43 -6.56 -18.62
C LEU A 493 3.54 -7.31 -19.36
N SER A 494 3.21 -8.35 -20.11
CA SER A 494 4.19 -9.11 -20.89
C SER A 494 4.56 -8.42 -22.21
N ASP A 495 5.78 -8.67 -22.71
CA ASP A 495 6.22 -8.15 -23.99
C ASP A 495 5.40 -8.75 -25.14
N LYS A 496 4.59 -7.88 -25.75
CA LYS A 496 3.74 -8.10 -26.92
C LYS A 496 4.40 -8.83 -28.12
N ALA A 497 5.74 -8.88 -28.17
CA ALA A 497 6.54 -9.47 -29.24
C ALA A 497 7.26 -10.79 -28.86
N SER A 498 7.20 -11.24 -27.60
CA SER A 498 8.01 -12.37 -27.15
C SER A 498 7.33 -13.72 -27.40
N ARG A 499 7.97 -14.62 -28.18
CA ARG A 499 7.52 -16.02 -28.39
C ARG A 499 8.02 -16.94 -27.26
N ARG A 500 7.88 -16.49 -26.01
CA ARG A 500 8.37 -17.26 -24.86
C ARG A 500 7.43 -18.42 -24.57
N LYS A 501 7.98 -19.57 -24.17
CA LYS A 501 7.21 -20.72 -23.64
C LYS A 501 6.99 -20.64 -22.12
N TYR A 502 7.76 -19.77 -21.46
CA TYR A 502 7.80 -19.66 -20.01
C TYR A 502 7.71 -18.19 -19.58
N LEU A 503 6.99 -17.94 -18.48
CA LEU A 503 7.01 -16.69 -17.74
C LEU A 503 8.22 -16.64 -16.81
N ASP A 504 8.76 -15.45 -16.64
CA ASP A 504 9.66 -15.15 -15.52
C ASP A 504 8.80 -14.80 -14.30
N CYS A 505 8.86 -15.64 -13.27
CA CYS A 505 8.04 -15.50 -12.07
C CYS A 505 8.41 -14.26 -11.24
N THR A 506 9.44 -13.48 -11.60
CA THR A 506 9.84 -12.26 -10.90
C THR A 506 8.82 -11.12 -11.05
N ASN A 507 8.08 -11.05 -12.16
CA ASN A 507 7.18 -9.93 -12.50
C ASN A 507 5.69 -10.33 -12.47
N THR A 508 5.37 -11.38 -11.71
CA THR A 508 4.04 -11.96 -11.64
C THR A 508 3.40 -11.79 -10.26
N TYR A 509 2.07 -11.84 -10.23
CA TYR A 509 1.29 -12.02 -9.01
C TYR A 509 0.57 -13.37 -9.02
N ASP A 510 0.19 -13.84 -7.84
CA ASP A 510 -0.47 -15.13 -7.65
C ASP A 510 -1.99 -14.98 -7.86
N VAL A 511 -2.57 -15.82 -8.73
CA VAL A 511 -3.99 -15.76 -9.11
C VAL A 511 -4.81 -16.79 -8.34
N LEU A 512 -4.33 -18.05 -8.30
CA LEU A 512 -5.04 -19.17 -7.68
C LEU A 512 -4.09 -20.33 -7.40
N ASP A 513 -4.09 -20.88 -6.19
CA ASP A 513 -3.35 -22.09 -5.85
C ASP A 513 -4.14 -23.33 -6.28
N LEU A 514 -3.51 -24.22 -7.06
CA LEU A 514 -4.13 -25.45 -7.56
C LEU A 514 -3.89 -26.64 -6.60
N LEU A 515 -3.32 -26.37 -5.43
CA LEU A 515 -2.99 -27.32 -4.37
C LEU A 515 -2.10 -28.47 -4.87
N VAL A 516 -2.20 -29.62 -4.22
CA VAL A 516 -1.41 -30.83 -4.49
C VAL A 516 -2.26 -31.83 -5.28
N PRO A 517 -2.13 -31.90 -6.62
CA PRO A 517 -2.80 -32.90 -7.43
C PRO A 517 -2.27 -34.30 -7.12
N ASP A 518 -3.12 -35.30 -7.32
CA ASP A 518 -2.74 -36.69 -7.11
C ASP A 518 -1.70 -37.15 -8.13
N ARG A 519 -0.93 -38.18 -7.79
CA ARG A 519 0.08 -38.76 -8.67
C ARG A 519 -0.52 -39.19 -10.02
N GLY A 520 0.20 -38.89 -11.10
CA GLY A 520 -0.17 -39.30 -12.46
C GLY A 520 0.15 -38.25 -13.53
N ASP A 521 -0.26 -38.51 -14.76
CA ASP A 521 -0.12 -37.56 -15.86
C ASP A 521 -1.33 -36.62 -15.90
N TRP A 522 -1.07 -35.32 -15.93
CA TRP A 522 -2.08 -34.27 -15.92
C TRP A 522 -1.95 -33.35 -17.14
N ILE A 523 -3.10 -32.85 -17.59
CA ILE A 523 -3.21 -31.77 -18.57
C ILE A 523 -3.95 -30.62 -17.89
N PHE A 524 -3.31 -29.45 -17.86
CA PHE A 524 -3.92 -28.21 -17.40
C PHE A 524 -4.08 -27.25 -18.58
N SER A 525 -5.23 -26.59 -18.72
CA SER A 525 -5.41 -25.53 -19.69
C SER A 525 -6.25 -24.40 -19.13
N LEU A 526 -6.02 -23.19 -19.62
CA LEU A 526 -6.71 -21.98 -19.18
C LEU A 526 -7.13 -21.18 -20.42
N LYS A 527 -8.40 -20.78 -20.47
CA LYS A 527 -8.96 -20.03 -21.60
C LYS A 527 -9.96 -18.98 -21.15
N MET A 528 -10.27 -18.03 -22.03
CA MET A 528 -11.37 -17.08 -21.77
C MET A 528 -12.70 -17.83 -21.64
N ALA A 529 -13.48 -17.52 -20.60
CA ALA A 529 -14.82 -18.04 -20.43
C ALA A 529 -15.81 -17.41 -21.43
N PRO A 530 -16.95 -18.06 -21.72
CA PRO A 530 -18.00 -17.45 -22.53
C PRO A 530 -18.45 -16.10 -21.95
N GLY A 531 -18.47 -15.05 -22.78
CA GLY A 531 -18.81 -13.69 -22.34
C GLY A 531 -17.61 -12.81 -22.00
N ASP A 532 -16.39 -13.36 -22.00
CA ASP A 532 -15.13 -12.64 -21.80
C ASP A 532 -14.98 -11.97 -20.40
N GLU A 533 -15.80 -12.37 -19.42
CA GLU A 533 -15.80 -11.86 -18.02
C GLU A 533 -15.01 -12.75 -17.04
N GLY A 534 -14.57 -13.93 -17.47
CA GLY A 534 -13.89 -14.89 -16.61
C GLY A 534 -12.89 -15.78 -17.34
N LEU A 535 -12.28 -16.69 -16.58
CA LEU A 535 -11.39 -17.72 -17.10
C LEU A 535 -12.00 -19.10 -16.89
N LEU A 536 -11.73 -20.02 -17.80
CA LEU A 536 -12.14 -21.42 -17.71
C LEU A 536 -10.89 -22.29 -17.55
N LEU A 537 -10.72 -22.84 -16.36
CA LEU A 537 -9.66 -23.79 -16.04
C LEU A 537 -10.16 -25.20 -16.35
N GLU A 538 -9.42 -25.94 -17.18
CA GLU A 538 -9.67 -27.36 -17.42
C GLU A 538 -8.51 -28.19 -16.87
N ARG A 539 -8.84 -29.21 -16.07
CA ARG A 539 -7.89 -30.16 -15.47
C ARG A 539 -8.28 -31.57 -15.89
N THR A 540 -7.36 -32.30 -16.51
CA THR A 540 -7.60 -33.68 -16.97
C THR A 540 -6.50 -34.60 -16.48
N LYS A 541 -6.87 -35.65 -15.74
CA LYS A 541 -5.94 -36.75 -15.43
C LYS A 541 -5.93 -37.73 -16.60
N VAL A 542 -4.77 -37.94 -17.21
CA VAL A 542 -4.59 -38.76 -18.42
C VAL A 542 -4.53 -40.25 -18.09
N SER A 543 -3.98 -40.58 -16.93
CA SER A 543 -3.77 -41.96 -16.47
C SER A 543 -4.82 -42.39 -15.43
N GLY A 544 -5.71 -43.31 -15.80
CA GLY A 544 -6.75 -43.89 -14.94
C GLY A 544 -7.92 -44.47 -15.76
N PRO A 545 -8.79 -45.32 -15.17
CA PRO A 545 -9.99 -45.84 -15.85
C PRO A 545 -11.02 -44.74 -16.18
N ASP A 546 -11.04 -43.66 -15.39
CA ASP A 546 -11.95 -42.52 -15.56
C ASP A 546 -11.17 -41.28 -16.05
N ARG A 547 -11.10 -41.12 -17.37
CA ARG A 547 -10.57 -39.88 -17.99
C ARG A 547 -11.63 -38.78 -17.87
N GLU A 548 -11.75 -38.20 -16.69
CA GLU A 548 -12.65 -37.09 -16.44
C GLU A 548 -11.90 -35.76 -16.63
N THR A 549 -12.52 -34.84 -17.37
CA THR A 549 -12.04 -33.46 -17.49
C THR A 549 -12.91 -32.58 -16.63
N GLN A 550 -12.33 -32.09 -15.55
CA GLN A 550 -12.99 -31.12 -14.70
C GLN A 550 -12.85 -29.73 -15.31
N LYS A 551 -13.97 -29.00 -15.34
CA LYS A 551 -14.05 -27.64 -15.85
C LYS A 551 -14.49 -26.72 -14.73
N LEU A 552 -13.68 -25.71 -14.45
CA LEU A 552 -13.97 -24.72 -13.42
C LEU A 552 -14.04 -23.33 -14.04
N HIS A 553 -15.19 -22.69 -13.88
CA HIS A 553 -15.35 -21.29 -14.24
C HIS A 553 -14.82 -20.41 -13.10
N LEU A 554 -13.79 -19.64 -13.41
CA LEU A 554 -13.19 -18.65 -12.53
C LEU A 554 -13.75 -17.30 -12.94
N GLU A 555 -14.71 -16.80 -12.17
CA GLU A 555 -15.16 -15.43 -12.30
C GLU A 555 -14.01 -14.51 -11.90
N MET A 556 -13.69 -13.51 -12.73
CA MET A 556 -12.53 -12.65 -12.51
C MET A 556 -12.98 -11.23 -12.15
N GLU A 557 -12.41 -10.66 -11.11
CA GLU A 557 -12.68 -9.30 -10.65
C GLU A 557 -11.46 -8.41 -10.86
N PHE A 558 -11.68 -7.20 -11.38
CA PHE A 558 -10.64 -6.18 -11.48
C PHE A 558 -10.42 -5.47 -10.14
N ARG A 559 -9.24 -5.66 -9.55
CA ARG A 559 -8.83 -4.97 -8.32
C ARG A 559 -8.22 -3.62 -8.66
N ARG A 560 -9.07 -2.57 -8.60
CA ARG A 560 -8.75 -1.21 -9.05
C ARG A 560 -7.48 -0.62 -8.42
N SER A 561 -7.27 -0.82 -7.12
CA SER A 561 -6.07 -0.31 -6.42
C SER A 561 -4.77 -0.98 -6.84
N GLN A 562 -4.84 -2.24 -7.31
CA GLN A 562 -3.67 -3.04 -7.69
C GLN A 562 -3.48 -3.15 -9.20
N LEU A 563 -4.45 -2.67 -9.99
CA LEU A 563 -4.51 -2.78 -11.46
C LEU A 563 -4.32 -4.24 -11.95
N CYS A 564 -4.91 -5.20 -11.24
CA CYS A 564 -4.79 -6.62 -11.55
C CYS A 564 -6.16 -7.33 -11.53
N PHE A 565 -6.20 -8.54 -12.08
CA PHE A 565 -7.37 -9.40 -12.03
C PHE A 565 -7.14 -10.55 -11.06
N LEU A 566 -8.07 -10.73 -10.12
CA LEU A 566 -8.11 -11.87 -9.18
C LEU A 566 -9.39 -12.67 -9.40
N VAL A 567 -9.42 -13.90 -8.88
CA VAL A 567 -10.66 -14.70 -8.87
C VAL A 567 -11.64 -14.07 -7.88
N ASN A 568 -12.87 -13.84 -8.32
CA ASN A 568 -13.98 -13.43 -7.47
C ASN A 568 -14.40 -14.64 -6.61
N ALA A 569 -14.14 -14.56 -5.31
CA ALA A 569 -14.45 -15.62 -4.36
C ALA A 569 -15.59 -15.18 -3.45
N ASP A 570 -16.41 -16.13 -3.00
CA ASP A 570 -17.50 -15.87 -2.07
C ASP A 570 -16.96 -15.23 -0.77
N GLU A 571 -17.51 -14.07 -0.40
CA GLU A 571 -17.15 -13.34 0.83
C GLU A 571 -17.42 -14.16 2.10
N SER A 572 -18.22 -15.24 2.01
CA SER A 572 -18.43 -16.20 3.10
C SER A 572 -17.21 -17.05 3.44
N ILE A 573 -16.21 -17.12 2.56
CA ILE A 573 -14.96 -17.85 2.81
C ILE A 573 -14.13 -17.07 3.84
N GLU A 574 -14.08 -17.58 5.07
CA GLU A 574 -13.25 -17.01 6.12
C GLU A 574 -11.76 -17.06 5.75
N SER A 575 -11.01 -16.04 6.15
CA SER A 575 -9.56 -15.98 5.95
C SER A 575 -9.08 -15.92 4.50
N LEU A 576 -9.91 -15.49 3.55
CA LEU A 576 -9.51 -15.22 2.14
C LEU A 576 -8.26 -14.35 2.01
N HIS A 577 -7.98 -13.51 3.02
CA HIS A 577 -6.75 -12.75 3.06
C HIS A 577 -5.52 -13.65 2.96
N MET A 578 -5.48 -14.84 3.57
CA MET A 578 -4.32 -15.75 3.55
C MET A 578 -4.02 -16.37 2.17
N GLY A 579 -4.89 -16.15 1.18
CA GLY A 579 -4.79 -16.69 -0.16
C GLY A 579 -5.91 -17.66 -0.50
N LEU A 580 -6.05 -17.93 -1.78
CA LEU A 580 -7.14 -18.67 -2.41
C LEU A 580 -6.57 -19.90 -3.10
N GLY A 581 -7.07 -21.06 -2.70
CA GLY A 581 -6.82 -22.34 -3.32
C GLY A 581 -8.08 -22.93 -3.94
N VAL A 582 -7.89 -23.93 -4.79
CA VAL A 582 -8.97 -24.74 -5.34
C VAL A 582 -8.72 -26.22 -5.06
N THR A 583 -9.70 -26.89 -4.46
CA THR A 583 -9.64 -28.33 -4.16
C THR A 583 -9.71 -29.18 -5.43
N ALA A 584 -9.48 -30.49 -5.29
CA ALA A 584 -9.66 -31.44 -6.39
C ALA A 584 -11.11 -31.44 -6.91
N ASP A 585 -12.09 -31.21 -6.04
CA ASP A 585 -13.52 -31.18 -6.38
C ASP A 585 -13.97 -29.84 -6.98
N GLY A 586 -13.07 -28.84 -7.02
CA GLY A 586 -13.34 -27.54 -7.63
C GLY A 586 -13.89 -26.49 -6.66
N GLU A 587 -13.85 -26.77 -5.36
CA GLU A 587 -14.27 -25.82 -4.32
C GLU A 587 -13.16 -24.81 -4.04
N LEU A 588 -13.54 -23.54 -3.92
CA LEU A 588 -12.64 -22.46 -3.52
C LEU A 588 -12.46 -22.48 -2.00
N VAL A 589 -11.21 -22.38 -1.55
CA VAL A 589 -10.86 -22.45 -0.12
C VAL A 589 -9.78 -21.43 0.23
N ALA A 590 -9.78 -20.94 1.48
CA ALA A 590 -8.69 -20.12 1.98
C ALA A 590 -7.45 -20.96 2.33
N LEU A 591 -6.26 -20.44 2.05
CA LEU A 591 -4.96 -21.05 2.35
C LEU A 591 -4.58 -20.88 3.84
N THR A 592 -5.44 -21.36 4.73
CA THR A 592 -5.22 -21.29 6.17
C THR A 592 -4.02 -22.12 6.63
N ASP A 593 -3.44 -21.80 7.79
CA ASP A 593 -2.35 -22.60 8.40
C ASP A 593 -2.74 -24.08 8.55
N LYS A 594 -4.01 -24.36 8.86
CA LYS A 594 -4.54 -25.72 8.96
C LYS A 594 -4.54 -26.44 7.62
N LEU A 595 -4.91 -25.75 6.54
CA LEU A 595 -4.86 -26.31 5.19
C LEU A 595 -3.41 -26.56 4.78
N GLU A 596 -2.51 -25.61 5.03
CA GLU A 596 -1.07 -25.77 4.75
C GLU A 596 -0.47 -26.99 5.47
N GLN A 597 -0.81 -27.20 6.74
CA GLN A 597 -0.40 -28.40 7.49
C GLN A 597 -0.96 -29.68 6.88
N SER A 598 -2.22 -29.69 6.46
CA SER A 598 -2.86 -30.83 5.78
C SER A 598 -2.19 -31.16 4.44
N LEU A 599 -1.85 -30.13 3.66
CA LEU A 599 -1.14 -30.29 2.39
C LEU A 599 0.27 -30.86 2.62
N GLU A 600 0.97 -30.41 3.66
CA GLU A 600 2.29 -30.93 4.01
C GLU A 600 2.21 -32.42 4.40
N LEU A 601 1.24 -32.81 5.22
CA LEU A 601 1.00 -34.22 5.56
C LEU A 601 0.69 -35.07 4.31
N LYS A 602 -0.13 -34.54 3.38
CA LYS A 602 -0.44 -35.22 2.11
C LYS A 602 0.84 -35.43 1.29
N LYS A 603 1.71 -34.42 1.20
CA LYS A 603 3.02 -34.53 0.51
C LYS A 603 3.91 -35.59 1.16
N GLU A 604 4.03 -35.58 2.49
CA GLU A 604 4.81 -36.57 3.23
C GLU A 604 4.29 -38.00 3.05
N GLN A 605 2.97 -38.18 2.98
CA GLN A 605 2.36 -39.48 2.71
C GLN A 605 2.68 -39.93 1.27
N ALA A 606 2.50 -39.07 0.27
CA ALA A 606 2.78 -39.39 -1.12
C ALA A 606 4.27 -39.74 -1.35
N MET A 607 5.18 -39.04 -0.68
CA MET A 607 6.62 -39.36 -0.70
C MET A 607 6.89 -40.75 -0.11
N ARG A 608 6.29 -41.08 1.04
CA ARG A 608 6.44 -42.42 1.65
C ARG A 608 5.90 -43.53 0.76
N GLU A 609 4.72 -43.36 0.16
CA GLU A 609 4.12 -44.35 -0.75
C GLU A 609 4.98 -44.59 -2.01
N ALA A 610 5.65 -43.55 -2.51
CA ALA A 610 6.60 -43.67 -3.61
C ALA A 610 7.83 -44.51 -3.22
N GLU A 611 8.34 -44.36 -1.99
CA GLU A 611 9.46 -45.13 -1.45
C GLU A 611 9.12 -46.61 -1.28
N THR A 612 7.94 -46.93 -0.72
CA THR A 612 7.48 -48.32 -0.61
C THR A 612 7.26 -48.95 -1.97
N SER A 613 6.69 -48.22 -2.94
CA SER A 613 6.48 -48.73 -4.31
C SER A 613 7.80 -49.00 -5.06
N ALA A 614 8.82 -48.17 -4.81
CA ALA A 614 10.16 -48.37 -5.37
C ALA A 614 10.88 -49.56 -4.72
N ALA A 615 10.69 -49.79 -3.41
CA ALA A 615 11.24 -50.94 -2.70
C ALA A 615 10.61 -52.28 -3.13
N VAL A 616 9.31 -52.29 -3.45
CA VAL A 616 8.59 -53.49 -3.93
C VAL A 616 8.96 -53.84 -5.39
N SER A 617 9.38 -52.87 -6.21
CA SER A 617 9.81 -53.11 -7.60
C SER A 617 11.26 -53.63 -7.72
N LEU A 618 11.96 -53.84 -6.60
CA LEU A 618 13.28 -54.48 -6.50
C LEU A 618 13.21 -55.92 -5.96
N GLY A 619 12.04 -56.57 -6.10
CA GLY A 619 11.88 -58.00 -5.83
C GLY A 619 12.77 -58.88 -6.71
N ASP A 620 13.41 -59.85 -6.07
CA ASP A 620 14.44 -60.80 -6.54
C ASP A 620 14.27 -61.34 -7.98
N PRO A 621 15.32 -61.39 -8.83
CA PRO A 621 15.27 -62.04 -10.15
C PRO A 621 15.28 -63.58 -10.10
N TYR A 622 15.20 -64.19 -8.91
CA TYR A 622 15.44 -65.62 -8.70
C TYR A 622 14.27 -66.31 -7.97
N ASP A 623 13.06 -66.25 -8.53
CA ASP A 623 12.01 -67.19 -8.11
C ASP A 623 10.94 -67.34 -9.20
N ASP A 624 11.31 -67.95 -10.34
CA ASP A 624 10.30 -68.60 -11.20
C ASP A 624 10.93 -69.68 -12.12
N TYR A 625 11.34 -70.79 -11.51
CA TYR A 625 11.54 -72.06 -12.21
C TYR A 625 10.80 -73.13 -11.42
N HIS A 626 9.51 -73.35 -11.71
CA HIS A 626 8.84 -74.66 -11.73
C HIS A 626 7.32 -74.49 -11.89
N SER A 627 6.82 -74.48 -13.14
CA SER A 627 5.57 -75.17 -13.54
C SER A 627 5.36 -75.12 -15.07
N PRO A 628 4.69 -76.13 -15.66
CA PRO A 628 4.75 -76.43 -17.11
C PRO A 628 3.69 -75.66 -17.94
N PRO A 629 3.80 -75.66 -19.28
CA PRO A 629 3.05 -74.75 -20.14
C PRO A 629 1.66 -75.28 -20.49
N PRO A 630 0.73 -74.37 -20.88
CA PRO A 630 -0.18 -74.68 -21.96
C PRO A 630 -0.16 -73.63 -23.08
N THR A 631 0.23 -74.10 -24.27
CA THR A 631 -0.38 -73.89 -25.59
C THR A 631 -1.13 -72.59 -25.90
N ALA A 632 -0.51 -71.82 -26.80
CA ALA A 632 -1.04 -71.16 -28.01
C ALA A 632 -2.50 -70.67 -28.05
N ALA A 633 -2.66 -69.34 -28.18
CA ALA A 633 -3.51 -68.73 -29.22
C ALA A 633 -3.10 -67.26 -29.44
N ALA A 634 -2.93 -66.89 -30.71
CA ALA A 634 -2.63 -65.55 -31.19
C ALA A 634 -3.84 -64.60 -31.05
N THR A 635 -3.62 -63.29 -30.84
CA THR A 635 -3.94 -62.21 -31.80
C THR A 635 -3.78 -60.78 -31.21
N ALA A 636 -3.10 -59.94 -31.98
CA ALA A 636 -3.16 -58.48 -32.14
C ALA A 636 -3.70 -57.56 -31.00
N ALA A 637 -2.84 -56.64 -30.52
CA ALA A 637 -3.28 -55.31 -30.10
C ALA A 637 -2.12 -54.27 -30.13
N ALA A 638 -2.29 -53.29 -31.02
CA ALA A 638 -1.88 -51.89 -31.01
C ALA A 638 -0.56 -51.45 -30.36
N ALA A 639 0.29 -50.84 -31.20
CA ALA A 639 1.45 -50.04 -30.83
C ALA A 639 1.08 -48.90 -29.86
N ARG A 640 1.71 -48.88 -28.68
CA ARG A 640 1.77 -47.72 -27.78
C ARG A 640 2.92 -46.80 -28.24
N PRO A 641 2.71 -45.48 -28.40
CA PRO A 641 3.82 -44.55 -28.56
C PRO A 641 4.51 -44.37 -27.20
N SER A 642 5.79 -44.72 -27.12
CA SER A 642 6.63 -44.43 -25.97
C SER A 642 6.86 -42.91 -25.87
N LEU A 643 6.18 -42.24 -24.93
CA LEU A 643 6.50 -40.87 -24.55
C LEU A 643 7.82 -40.88 -23.78
N ARG A 644 8.90 -40.45 -24.46
CA ARG A 644 10.19 -40.18 -23.84
C ARG A 644 10.02 -39.07 -22.81
N ARG A 645 10.45 -39.35 -21.58
CA ARG A 645 10.72 -38.37 -20.52
C ARG A 645 11.59 -37.26 -21.12
N ALA A 646 11.05 -36.05 -21.25
CA ALA A 646 11.81 -34.89 -21.71
C ALA A 646 12.82 -34.51 -20.62
N ARG A 647 14.02 -35.10 -20.69
CA ARG A 647 15.20 -34.54 -20.02
C ARG A 647 15.64 -33.32 -20.82
N SER A 648 15.89 -32.23 -20.12
CA SER A 648 16.51 -31.02 -20.67
C SER A 648 17.83 -31.40 -21.36
N PRO A 649 18.05 -31.08 -22.64
CA PRO A 649 19.37 -31.10 -23.25
C PRO A 649 20.03 -29.76 -22.96
N ASP A 650 20.99 -29.74 -22.04
CA ASP A 650 22.17 -28.84 -22.03
C ASP A 650 22.89 -28.99 -20.67
N GLU A 651 23.72 -30.02 -20.56
CA GLU A 651 24.84 -30.06 -19.62
C GLU A 651 26.07 -30.53 -20.38
N ALA A 652 26.77 -29.58 -21.00
CA ALA A 652 28.16 -29.69 -21.41
C ALA A 652 28.75 -28.30 -21.68
N ALA A 653 29.01 -27.55 -20.60
CA ALA A 653 30.12 -26.58 -20.50
C ALA A 653 30.10 -25.98 -19.09
N GLU A 654 31.18 -26.20 -18.36
CA GLU A 654 31.49 -25.55 -17.09
C GLU A 654 31.50 -24.02 -17.25
N ASP A 655 30.78 -23.31 -16.38
CA ASP A 655 31.26 -22.06 -15.79
C ASP A 655 30.41 -21.70 -14.56
N GLU A 656 31.08 -21.34 -13.47
CA GLU A 656 30.53 -21.09 -12.14
C GLU A 656 29.38 -20.07 -12.17
N ARG A 657 28.14 -20.52 -11.89
CA ARG A 657 26.98 -19.63 -11.72
C ARG A 657 26.48 -19.69 -10.27
N PRO A 658 26.38 -18.56 -9.55
CA PRO A 658 25.73 -18.53 -8.26
C PRO A 658 24.23 -18.83 -8.43
N GLN A 659 23.76 -19.84 -7.71
CA GLN A 659 22.37 -20.30 -7.68
C GLN A 659 21.42 -19.12 -7.37
N LYS A 660 20.53 -18.85 -8.33
CA LYS A 660 19.44 -17.88 -8.20
C LYS A 660 18.44 -18.39 -7.17
N ARG A 661 18.13 -17.55 -6.18
CA ARG A 661 17.20 -17.83 -5.09
C ARG A 661 15.93 -17.00 -5.30
N SER A 662 14.79 -17.62 -5.58
CA SER A 662 13.47 -16.98 -5.48
C SER A 662 12.61 -17.75 -4.48
N GLY A 663 12.17 -17.08 -3.42
CA GLY A 663 11.49 -17.78 -2.34
C GLY A 663 11.06 -16.86 -1.21
N ARG A 664 10.04 -16.04 -1.45
CA ARG A 664 9.04 -15.71 -0.43
C ARG A 664 7.74 -15.37 -1.15
N TRP A 665 6.65 -15.91 -0.62
CA TRP A 665 5.25 -15.70 -1.01
C TRP A 665 5.01 -14.38 -1.73
N LYS A 666 4.49 -14.48 -2.96
CA LYS A 666 3.98 -13.36 -3.74
C LYS A 666 2.48 -13.28 -3.50
N PRO A 667 1.89 -12.09 -3.56
CA PRO A 667 0.72 -11.77 -2.75
C PRO A 667 -0.51 -12.60 -3.11
N GLN A 668 -1.04 -13.29 -2.12
CA GLN A 668 -2.44 -13.13 -1.69
C GLN A 668 -2.43 -12.94 -0.16
N GLY A 669 -2.54 -11.67 0.24
CA GLY A 669 -2.81 -11.15 1.59
C GLY A 669 -2.05 -11.72 2.82
N ARG A 670 -1.14 -10.89 3.32
CA ARG A 670 -0.57 -10.83 4.69
C ARG A 670 0.25 -12.02 5.25
N LEU A 671 1.24 -11.63 6.06
CA LEU A 671 2.18 -12.48 6.81
C LEU A 671 1.71 -12.74 8.27
N PRO A 672 2.17 -13.84 8.90
CA PRO A 672 1.89 -14.15 10.31
C PRO A 672 2.72 -13.33 11.30
N GLU A 673 2.23 -13.22 12.53
CA GLU A 673 2.83 -12.47 13.65
C GLU A 673 4.23 -12.98 14.02
N LEU A 674 5.23 -12.09 13.96
CA LEU A 674 6.57 -12.32 14.49
C LEU A 674 6.54 -12.19 16.01
N LYS A 675 6.60 -13.32 16.73
CA LYS A 675 6.94 -13.33 18.16
C LYS A 675 8.39 -12.85 18.33
N LEU A 676 8.56 -11.72 19.01
CA LEU A 676 9.86 -11.22 19.43
C LEU A 676 10.49 -12.22 20.41
N ALA A 677 11.59 -12.85 19.99
CA ALA A 677 12.47 -13.56 20.91
C ALA A 677 13.32 -12.54 21.69
N PRO A 678 13.55 -12.74 23.00
CA PRO A 678 14.33 -11.82 23.81
C PRO A 678 15.82 -11.93 23.45
N CYS A 679 16.37 -10.89 22.79
CA CYS A 679 17.81 -10.79 22.58
C CYS A 679 18.50 -10.31 23.87
N ARG A 680 19.41 -11.14 24.36
CA ARG A 680 20.37 -10.81 25.43
C ARG A 680 21.41 -9.83 24.89
N TYR A 681 21.55 -8.71 25.58
CA TYR A 681 22.68 -7.79 25.44
C TYR A 681 23.99 -8.52 25.80
N VAL A 682 25.00 -8.38 24.95
CA VAL A 682 26.41 -8.55 25.32
C VAL A 682 27.13 -7.28 24.86
N GLU A 683 27.61 -6.53 25.85
CA GLU A 683 28.45 -5.34 25.73
C GLU A 683 29.89 -5.70 25.29
N GLU A 684 30.65 -4.64 25.02
CA GLU A 684 32.10 -4.56 24.78
C GLU A 684 32.56 -4.72 23.31
N PHE A 685 32.99 -3.62 22.66
CA PHE A 685 34.40 -3.15 22.77
C PHE A 685 34.63 -1.78 22.11
N ARG A 686 35.21 -0.90 22.93
CA ARG A 686 36.25 0.13 22.75
C ARG A 686 36.29 1.07 21.54
N ALA A 687 36.29 2.35 21.92
CA ALA A 687 36.85 3.51 21.25
C ALA A 687 38.33 3.36 20.86
N GLY A 688 38.68 3.95 19.74
CA GLY A 688 40.04 4.27 19.32
C GLY A 688 40.03 5.60 18.59
N ASP A 689 40.66 6.60 19.20
CA ASP A 689 40.90 7.96 18.73
C ASP A 689 41.64 8.00 17.39
N LEU A 690 41.33 8.99 16.54
CA LEU A 690 42.22 9.65 15.56
C LEU A 690 41.53 10.97 15.14
N GLN A 691 41.86 12.08 15.81
CA GLN A 691 42.82 13.12 15.40
C GLN A 691 42.33 14.08 14.29
N GLU A 692 42.12 15.33 14.74
CA GLU A 692 42.00 16.56 13.98
C GLU A 692 43.29 16.89 13.22
N GLU A 693 43.18 17.18 11.93
CA GLU A 693 43.90 18.21 11.17
C GLU A 693 42.92 18.58 10.05
N GLY A 694 42.64 19.82 9.68
CA GLY A 694 43.49 20.99 9.56
C GLY A 694 43.02 21.67 8.26
N GLU A 695 42.76 22.97 8.38
CA GLU A 695 42.35 23.97 7.40
C GLU A 695 42.70 23.70 5.91
N ASP A 696 41.81 24.09 5.00
CA ASP A 696 42.21 24.99 3.91
C ASP A 696 41.02 25.73 3.27
N GLN A 697 41.26 27.02 3.07
CA GLN A 697 40.46 28.01 2.35
C GLN A 697 40.56 27.72 0.84
N ASP A 698 39.48 27.92 0.08
CA ASP A 698 39.46 29.01 -0.90
C ASP A 698 38.17 29.12 -1.72
N SER A 699 37.81 30.39 -1.86
CA SER A 699 36.94 31.09 -2.81
C SER A 699 36.60 30.42 -4.15
N PHE A 700 35.35 30.57 -4.60
CA PHE A 700 34.89 31.13 -5.89
C PHE A 700 33.36 31.27 -5.78
N GLY A 701 32.76 32.46 -5.77
CA GLY A 701 32.58 33.32 -6.92
C GLY A 701 31.08 33.35 -7.29
N SER A 702 30.27 34.09 -6.53
CA SER A 702 28.84 34.32 -6.84
C SER A 702 28.70 35.70 -7.47
N SER A 703 28.38 35.73 -8.76
CA SER A 703 28.02 36.94 -9.49
C SER A 703 26.53 37.23 -9.33
N ASP A 704 26.25 38.47 -8.95
CA ASP A 704 24.99 39.19 -9.07
C ASP A 704 24.22 38.83 -10.34
N GLU A 705 22.92 38.56 -10.24
CA GLU A 705 21.94 39.18 -11.15
C GLU A 705 20.63 39.48 -10.40
N SER A 706 20.18 40.70 -10.67
CA SER A 706 19.24 41.51 -9.95
C SER A 706 17.78 41.31 -10.39
N TYR A 707 16.90 41.49 -9.40
CA TYR A 707 15.59 42.12 -9.47
C TYR A 707 15.21 42.79 -10.81
N HIS A 708 14.06 42.39 -11.36
CA HIS A 708 13.19 43.30 -12.11
C HIS A 708 11.74 43.16 -11.62
N GLU A 709 11.31 44.17 -10.87
CA GLU A 709 9.92 44.55 -10.68
C GLU A 709 9.33 45.01 -12.02
N ALA A 710 8.11 44.57 -12.33
CA ALA A 710 7.27 45.18 -13.35
C ALA A 710 5.98 45.67 -12.67
N ASP A 711 6.06 46.92 -12.24
CA ASP A 711 4.95 47.78 -11.88
C ASP A 711 4.26 48.25 -13.18
N THR A 712 2.96 48.01 -13.31
CA THR A 712 2.11 48.78 -14.25
C THR A 712 0.84 49.20 -13.54
N SER A 713 0.82 50.48 -13.20
CA SER A 713 -0.30 51.24 -12.68
C SER A 713 -1.16 51.80 -13.81
N ARG A 714 -2.32 52.32 -13.39
CA ARG A 714 -3.25 53.24 -14.09
C ARG A 714 -4.23 52.62 -15.09
N ASP A 715 -5.46 53.09 -15.23
CA ASP A 715 -6.29 54.09 -14.55
C ASP A 715 -7.70 53.88 -15.14
N SER A 716 -8.77 54.00 -14.35
CA SER A 716 -10.06 54.55 -14.81
C SER A 716 -11.02 54.75 -13.64
N SER A 717 -11.22 56.03 -13.36
CA SER A 717 -12.15 56.70 -12.45
C SER A 717 -13.61 56.72 -12.92
N ALA A 718 -14.55 56.74 -11.96
CA ALA A 718 -15.78 57.56 -11.85
C ALA A 718 -16.84 56.79 -11.02
N SER A 719 -17.23 57.15 -9.79
CA SER A 719 -17.94 58.35 -9.29
C SER A 719 -19.47 58.16 -9.18
N LEU A 720 -19.99 58.51 -7.98
CA LEU A 720 -21.38 58.78 -7.55
C LEU A 720 -22.31 57.56 -7.32
N GLY A 721 -23.08 57.46 -6.24
CA GLY A 721 -23.45 58.45 -5.23
C GLY A 721 -24.14 57.81 -4.00
N ALA A 722 -24.42 58.67 -3.03
CA ALA A 722 -24.88 58.36 -1.69
C ALA A 722 -26.41 58.10 -1.58
N LEU A 723 -26.80 57.67 -0.37
CA LEU A 723 -28.11 57.80 0.29
C LEU A 723 -29.24 56.85 -0.14
N SER A 724 -29.47 55.82 0.68
CA SER A 724 -30.65 55.67 1.57
C SER A 724 -30.51 54.44 2.46
#